data_AF-B6FYQ3-F1
#
_entry.id   AF-B6FYQ3-F1
#
_cell.length_a   1.000
_cell.length_b   1.000
_cell.length_c   1.000
_cell.angle_alpha   90.00
_cell.angle_beta   90.00
_cell.angle_gamma   90.00
#
_symmetry.space_group_name_H-M   'P 1'
#
loop_
_entity.id
_entity.type
_entity.pdbx_description
1 polymer ?
#
loop_
_entity_poly.entity_id
_entity_poly.type
_entity_poly.pdbx_seq_one_letter_code
_entity_poly.pdbx_strand_id
1 'polypeptide(L)'
;MLKLGEKIIYELSEGFSLEGINRYSSAGKKLFITNLGNIIIGNDEDVMSDSGTRYVYSYSEHKIKLSASLEKEDIVIYDENVPFIVGSGRGSKEVPGNLKIRMSIKDYSLICKNQRDFIFEINDDKCFFILDDDKVFMGGINKDHEKFVFIGGKNRFEIYYDDIERFLIEGSQISFKGYFHIERESIIARSVQIFANNINRILPRGFEEMVAGNRKIGNLPADSDIVFSRISGNIGGFDYNNSNMLLVRYADNLILINKKTKKNVVSVKFEDCRRIAVGRENIIYDGKNIFRLYLSDKNKEIMDINSIPDVERNDIGFTKSGNPLFVRAENGIVRFMKSEEKEIMAIPDKDIVDIVTIKENDEEKIHKDYSATDIRFKNEYVRVYLKTRMVEKLLRDVFLSSKKDMIEEAGNKEIYRNWAKAMNDMIMYNFFADLYNVRKFVKETLEQDNITDEVRINLVNMLYDEVQVQKENIDTLSVYMPDVIEKSGEKLFEREDIKPDRSIYRMFGDVFADTAYMLKDGLSDIEIILGNLDFVLSPSDRRRHVYRMLKENESDKLNLFMEKILKKLNHIIDNMYPYYIREMNEKLYYVFAKLGHEYDKLQADDVKEILFDEITEMYAFGQLMYSEEDDTRRKEIIDQIYKTADKGISGIDSNKFFIGGGRYE
;
A
#
# COMPACT_ATOMS: atom_id res chain seq x y z
N MET A 1 -27.54 -38.96 53.83
CA MET A 1 -26.39 -38.08 54.19
C MET A 1 -25.17 -38.25 53.26
N LEU A 2 -24.31 -37.22 53.16
CA LEU A 2 -22.98 -37.26 52.49
C LEU A 2 -21.95 -38.04 53.32
N LYS A 3 -20.96 -38.66 52.70
CA LYS A 3 -19.86 -39.38 53.39
C LYS A 3 -18.93 -38.38 54.13
N LEU A 4 -18.19 -38.86 55.14
CA LEU A 4 -17.24 -38.04 55.89
C LEU A 4 -16.19 -37.41 54.95
N GLY A 5 -16.13 -36.07 54.89
CA GLY A 5 -15.22 -35.33 54.01
C GLY A 5 -15.71 -35.12 52.57
N GLU A 6 -16.91 -35.61 52.25
CA GLU A 6 -17.60 -35.37 50.99
C GLU A 6 -18.29 -34.00 50.98
N LYS A 7 -18.13 -33.25 49.90
CA LYS A 7 -18.71 -31.92 49.68
C LYS A 7 -19.26 -31.84 48.27
N ILE A 8 -20.43 -31.21 48.13
CA ILE A 8 -20.96 -30.83 46.82
C ILE A 8 -20.06 -29.74 46.24
N ILE A 9 -19.58 -29.95 45.01
CA ILE A 9 -18.71 -29.00 44.28
C ILE A 9 -19.40 -28.42 43.05
N TYR A 10 -20.49 -29.03 42.61
CA TYR A 10 -21.26 -28.58 41.47
C TYR A 10 -22.72 -29.01 41.59
N GLU A 11 -23.62 -28.15 41.13
CA GLU A 11 -25.07 -28.33 41.14
C GLU A 11 -25.63 -27.97 39.76
N LEU A 12 -26.55 -28.80 39.26
CA LEU A 12 -27.18 -28.64 37.97
C LEU A 12 -28.69 -28.82 38.09
N SER A 13 -29.45 -27.77 37.80
CA SER A 13 -30.92 -27.79 37.84
C SER A 13 -31.56 -28.24 36.52
N GLU A 14 -30.91 -27.95 35.39
CA GLU A 14 -31.38 -28.30 34.04
C GLU A 14 -30.21 -28.83 33.20
N GLY A 15 -30.48 -29.63 32.16
CA GLY A 15 -29.43 -30.15 31.27
C GLY A 15 -28.88 -31.54 31.64
N PHE A 16 -29.56 -32.28 32.51
CA PHE A 16 -29.30 -33.70 32.72
C PHE A 16 -30.55 -34.56 32.45
N SER A 17 -30.34 -35.81 32.05
CA SER A 17 -31.38 -36.83 32.01
C SER A 17 -30.87 -38.14 32.62
N LEU A 18 -31.80 -38.87 33.25
CA LEU A 18 -31.57 -40.20 33.77
C LEU A 18 -32.70 -41.10 33.28
N GLU A 19 -32.37 -41.99 32.36
CA GLU A 19 -33.32 -42.88 31.70
C GLU A 19 -33.08 -44.35 32.10
N GLY A 20 -33.98 -45.26 31.74
CA GLY A 20 -33.84 -46.69 32.03
C GLY A 20 -34.24 -47.11 33.46
N ILE A 21 -34.50 -46.17 34.37
CA ILE A 21 -34.97 -46.48 35.73
C ILE A 21 -36.49 -46.37 35.83
N ASN A 22 -37.16 -47.49 36.14
CA ASN A 22 -38.61 -47.54 36.32
C ASN A 22 -39.12 -46.56 37.39
N ARG A 23 -40.13 -45.74 37.03
CA ARG A 23 -40.77 -44.72 37.88
C ARG A 23 -39.87 -43.54 38.29
N TYR A 24 -38.74 -43.33 37.63
CA TYR A 24 -37.99 -42.09 37.78
C TYR A 24 -38.75 -40.91 37.15
N SER A 25 -38.78 -39.77 37.87
CA SER A 25 -39.17 -38.46 37.35
C SER A 25 -38.07 -37.47 37.69
N SER A 26 -37.71 -36.64 36.71
CA SER A 26 -36.76 -35.52 36.86
C SER A 26 -37.40 -34.26 37.44
N ALA A 27 -38.73 -34.19 37.51
CA ALA A 27 -39.43 -32.99 37.95
C ALA A 27 -39.06 -32.63 39.41
N GLY A 28 -38.54 -31.41 39.61
CA GLY A 28 -38.14 -30.88 40.92
C GLY A 28 -36.77 -31.32 41.42
N LYS A 29 -36.09 -32.24 40.72
CA LYS A 29 -34.78 -32.77 41.13
C LYS A 29 -33.63 -32.00 40.50
N LYS A 30 -32.51 -31.98 41.21
CA LYS A 30 -31.23 -31.45 40.76
C LYS A 30 -30.19 -32.56 40.74
N LEU A 31 -29.14 -32.37 39.95
CA LEU A 31 -27.95 -33.22 39.93
C LEU A 31 -26.82 -32.52 40.67
N PHE A 32 -26.21 -33.23 41.61
CA PHE A 32 -25.09 -32.74 42.41
C PHE A 32 -23.87 -33.62 42.15
N ILE A 33 -22.71 -33.00 41.96
CA ILE A 33 -21.42 -33.70 41.84
C ILE A 33 -20.58 -33.35 43.06
N THR A 34 -19.93 -34.36 43.64
CA THR A 34 -19.12 -34.20 44.86
C THR A 34 -17.62 -34.24 44.57
N ASN A 35 -16.83 -33.68 45.50
CA ASN A 35 -15.37 -33.72 45.49
C ASN A 35 -14.78 -35.14 45.48
N LEU A 36 -15.57 -36.15 45.84
CA LEU A 36 -15.17 -37.57 45.83
C LEU A 36 -15.57 -38.33 44.56
N GLY A 37 -16.22 -37.66 43.58
CA GLY A 37 -16.65 -38.31 42.35
C GLY A 37 -18.09 -38.81 42.33
N ASN A 38 -18.85 -38.63 43.42
CA ASN A 38 -20.20 -39.16 43.46
C ASN A 38 -21.17 -38.22 42.74
N ILE A 39 -22.18 -38.81 42.11
CA ILE A 39 -23.29 -38.09 41.47
C ILE A 39 -24.55 -38.39 42.25
N ILE A 40 -25.23 -37.36 42.72
CA ILE A 40 -26.45 -37.46 43.52
C ILE A 40 -27.57 -36.75 42.76
N ILE A 41 -28.69 -37.43 42.53
CA ILE A 41 -29.89 -36.84 41.92
C ILE A 41 -31.04 -36.89 42.93
N GLY A 42 -31.58 -35.73 43.29
CA GLY A 42 -32.62 -35.57 44.30
C GLY A 42 -33.03 -34.10 44.49
N ASN A 43 -33.98 -33.84 45.39
CA ASN A 43 -34.32 -32.47 45.79
C ASN A 43 -33.35 -31.96 46.87
N ASP A 44 -33.28 -30.64 47.11
CA ASP A 44 -32.34 -30.04 48.07
C ASP A 44 -32.46 -30.66 49.48
N GLU A 45 -33.70 -30.95 49.93
CA GLU A 45 -33.97 -31.60 51.23
C GLU A 45 -33.53 -33.07 51.28
N ASP A 46 -33.59 -33.78 50.15
CA ASP A 46 -33.25 -35.22 50.04
C ASP A 46 -31.74 -35.48 50.07
N VAL A 47 -30.93 -34.48 49.71
CA VAL A 47 -29.46 -34.59 49.71
C VAL A 47 -28.90 -34.40 51.12
N MET A 48 -29.54 -33.52 51.90
CA MET A 48 -29.12 -33.14 53.25
C MET A 48 -29.72 -34.00 54.37
N SER A 49 -30.81 -34.73 54.10
CA SER A 49 -31.50 -35.60 55.06
C SER A 49 -31.54 -37.06 54.60
N ASP A 50 -31.90 -38.00 55.49
CA ASP A 50 -32.17 -39.40 55.12
C ASP A 50 -33.64 -39.63 54.74
N SER A 51 -34.47 -38.58 54.76
CA SER A 51 -35.87 -38.60 54.37
C SER A 51 -36.01 -38.11 52.93
N GLY A 52 -35.99 -39.03 51.96
CA GLY A 52 -36.09 -38.68 50.54
C GLY A 52 -35.77 -39.84 49.60
N THR A 53 -36.21 -39.76 48.34
CA THR A 53 -35.76 -40.70 47.29
C THR A 53 -34.62 -40.08 46.50
N ARG A 54 -33.40 -40.54 46.76
CA ARG A 54 -32.18 -40.09 46.06
C ARG A 54 -31.56 -41.21 45.24
N TYR A 55 -30.96 -40.83 44.12
CA TYR A 55 -30.20 -41.70 43.23
C TYR A 55 -28.74 -41.34 43.38
N VAL A 56 -27.91 -42.27 43.85
CA VAL A 56 -26.50 -42.01 44.16
C VAL A 56 -25.62 -42.94 43.34
N TYR A 57 -24.81 -42.37 42.46
CA TYR A 57 -23.67 -43.05 41.88
C TYR A 57 -22.45 -42.84 42.79
N SER A 58 -21.84 -43.93 43.26
CA SER A 58 -20.67 -43.91 44.14
C SER A 58 -19.41 -44.26 43.34
N TYR A 59 -18.62 -43.25 42.94
CA TYR A 59 -17.38 -43.47 42.22
C TYR A 59 -16.37 -44.28 43.04
N SER A 60 -16.38 -44.12 44.36
CA SER A 60 -15.53 -44.90 45.27
C SER A 60 -15.80 -46.40 45.23
N GLU A 61 -17.04 -46.81 44.95
CA GLU A 61 -17.45 -48.22 44.93
C GLU A 61 -17.30 -48.85 43.55
N HIS A 62 -17.68 -48.12 42.49
CA HIS A 62 -17.69 -48.68 41.14
C HIS A 62 -16.42 -48.37 40.34
N LYS A 63 -15.76 -47.23 40.61
CA LYS A 63 -14.57 -46.75 39.88
C LYS A 63 -14.74 -46.65 38.36
N ILE A 64 -15.98 -46.52 37.88
CA ILE A 64 -16.32 -46.35 36.47
C ILE A 64 -16.23 -44.86 36.13
N LYS A 65 -15.41 -44.49 35.15
CA LYS A 65 -15.40 -43.13 34.63
C LYS A 65 -16.50 -42.97 33.59
N LEU A 66 -17.01 -41.75 33.47
CA LEU A 66 -18.08 -41.42 32.54
C LEU A 66 -17.52 -40.77 31.28
N SER A 67 -17.97 -41.24 30.12
CA SER A 67 -17.53 -40.83 28.80
C SER A 67 -17.93 -39.37 28.51
N ALA A 68 -16.96 -38.54 28.17
CA ALA A 68 -17.12 -37.14 27.82
C ALA A 68 -16.83 -36.90 26.34
N SER A 69 -17.70 -36.13 25.69
CA SER A 69 -17.56 -35.74 24.28
C SER A 69 -18.00 -34.30 24.06
N LEU A 70 -17.67 -33.74 22.90
CA LEU A 70 -18.10 -32.39 22.50
C LEU A 70 -19.24 -32.50 21.47
N GLU A 71 -20.42 -31.98 21.82
CA GLU A 71 -21.54 -31.80 20.89
C GLU A 71 -21.73 -30.29 20.65
N LYS A 72 -21.33 -29.79 19.47
CA LYS A 72 -21.26 -28.36 19.16
C LYS A 72 -20.31 -27.62 20.11
N GLU A 73 -20.82 -26.85 21.05
CA GLU A 73 -20.07 -26.07 22.04
C GLU A 73 -20.22 -26.63 23.47
N ASP A 74 -21.13 -27.58 23.67
CA ASP A 74 -21.41 -28.17 24.98
C ASP A 74 -20.60 -29.46 25.19
N ILE A 75 -20.12 -29.64 26.41
CA ILE A 75 -19.55 -30.92 26.84
C ILE A 75 -20.68 -31.82 27.29
N VAL A 76 -20.75 -33.00 26.67
CA VAL A 76 -21.76 -34.00 26.92
C VAL A 76 -21.12 -35.22 27.57
N ILE A 77 -21.52 -35.47 28.81
CA ILE A 77 -21.22 -36.70 29.53
C ILE A 77 -22.35 -37.69 29.25
N TYR A 78 -22.03 -38.90 28.80
CA TYR A 78 -23.03 -39.93 28.51
C TYR A 78 -22.50 -41.34 28.73
N ASP A 79 -23.19 -42.12 29.56
CA ASP A 79 -23.00 -43.57 29.64
C ASP A 79 -24.31 -44.31 29.91
N GLU A 80 -24.34 -45.54 29.44
CA GLU A 80 -25.45 -46.47 29.64
C GLU A 80 -25.17 -47.41 30.82
N ASN A 81 -26.23 -47.83 31.50
CA ASN A 81 -26.17 -48.80 32.60
C ASN A 81 -25.27 -48.37 33.78
N VAL A 82 -25.19 -47.07 34.08
CA VAL A 82 -24.48 -46.55 35.26
C VAL A 82 -25.17 -47.08 36.53
N PRO A 83 -24.44 -47.71 37.47
CA PRO A 83 -25.04 -48.31 38.67
C PRO A 83 -25.40 -47.24 39.70
N PHE A 84 -26.68 -46.91 39.82
CA PHE A 84 -27.19 -45.98 40.83
C PHE A 84 -27.76 -46.74 42.02
N ILE A 85 -27.44 -46.29 43.24
CA ILE A 85 -28.06 -46.76 44.47
C ILE A 85 -29.29 -45.88 44.74
N VAL A 86 -30.47 -46.50 44.80
CA VAL A 86 -31.71 -45.83 45.20
C VAL A 86 -31.97 -46.07 46.68
N GLY A 87 -31.93 -44.99 47.45
CA GLY A 87 -32.35 -44.99 48.85
C GLY A 87 -33.84 -44.70 48.95
N SER A 88 -34.62 -45.63 49.49
CA SER A 88 -35.95 -45.36 50.04
C SER A 88 -35.97 -45.95 51.45
N GLY A 89 -36.67 -45.36 52.42
CA GLY A 89 -36.60 -45.71 53.85
C GLY A 89 -36.87 -47.18 54.27
N ARG A 90 -36.97 -48.14 53.34
CA ARG A 90 -37.08 -49.60 53.56
C ARG A 90 -35.88 -50.42 53.05
N GLY A 91 -34.83 -49.80 52.50
CA GLY A 91 -33.61 -50.46 52.03
C GLY A 91 -33.00 -49.80 50.79
N SER A 92 -31.72 -50.05 50.52
CA SER A 92 -31.02 -49.59 49.32
C SER A 92 -31.03 -50.66 48.23
N LYS A 93 -31.30 -50.27 46.99
CA LYS A 93 -31.19 -51.16 45.81
C LYS A 93 -30.37 -50.50 44.72
N GLU A 94 -29.45 -51.25 44.12
CA GLU A 94 -28.72 -50.83 42.93
C GLU A 94 -29.59 -51.02 41.68
N VAL A 95 -29.65 -50.00 40.83
CA VAL A 95 -30.39 -49.99 39.57
C VAL A 95 -29.52 -49.38 38.47
N PRO A 96 -29.47 -49.99 37.26
CA PRO A 96 -28.77 -49.39 36.13
C PRO A 96 -29.59 -48.21 35.58
N GLY A 97 -28.93 -47.09 35.29
CA GLY A 97 -29.53 -45.93 34.66
C GLY A 97 -28.65 -45.37 33.53
N ASN A 98 -29.29 -44.85 32.49
CA ASN A 98 -28.60 -44.18 31.39
C ASN A 98 -28.51 -42.70 31.73
N LEU A 99 -27.29 -42.22 31.98
CA LEU A 99 -27.04 -40.85 32.44
C LEU A 99 -26.57 -40.01 31.26
N LYS A 100 -27.21 -38.86 31.06
CA LYS A 100 -26.73 -37.81 30.16
C LYS A 100 -26.61 -36.50 30.93
N ILE A 101 -25.48 -35.82 30.82
CA ILE A 101 -25.26 -34.48 31.39
C ILE A 101 -24.71 -33.58 30.30
N ARG A 102 -25.30 -32.40 30.14
CA ARG A 102 -24.76 -31.31 29.31
C ARG A 102 -24.30 -30.19 30.22
N MET A 103 -23.08 -29.71 29.99
CA MET A 103 -22.48 -28.64 30.78
C MET A 103 -21.56 -27.77 29.94
N SER A 104 -21.34 -26.54 30.40
CA SER A 104 -20.39 -25.64 29.76
C SER A 104 -18.95 -26.04 30.06
N ILE A 105 -17.99 -25.50 29.30
CA ILE A 105 -16.57 -25.70 29.58
C ILE A 105 -16.14 -25.15 30.96
N LYS A 106 -16.77 -24.05 31.40
CA LYS A 106 -16.49 -23.44 32.71
C LYS A 106 -16.87 -24.40 33.84
N ASP A 107 -18.02 -25.06 33.70
CA ASP A 107 -18.52 -26.04 34.68
C ASP A 107 -17.64 -27.29 34.69
N TYR A 108 -17.26 -27.80 33.51
CA TYR A 108 -16.35 -28.94 33.39
C TYR A 108 -14.98 -28.65 34.03
N SER A 109 -14.41 -27.45 33.81
CA SER A 109 -13.17 -27.00 34.45
C SER A 109 -13.33 -26.86 35.96
N LEU A 110 -14.45 -26.30 36.43
CA LEU A 110 -14.75 -26.16 37.86
C LEU A 110 -14.78 -27.54 38.56
N ILE A 111 -15.42 -28.53 37.94
CA ILE A 111 -15.47 -29.89 38.47
C ILE A 111 -14.05 -30.50 38.50
N CYS A 112 -13.30 -30.38 37.40
CA CYS A 112 -11.93 -30.90 37.29
C CYS A 112 -11.01 -30.38 38.41
N LYS A 113 -11.08 -29.07 38.71
CA LYS A 113 -10.24 -28.45 39.75
C LYS A 113 -10.59 -28.85 41.19
N ASN A 114 -11.86 -29.18 41.45
CA ASN A 114 -12.37 -29.41 42.80
C ASN A 114 -12.60 -30.89 43.15
N GLN A 115 -12.38 -31.79 42.19
CA GLN A 115 -12.57 -33.23 42.37
C GLN A 115 -11.23 -33.95 42.58
N ARG A 116 -11.17 -34.86 43.56
CA ARG A 116 -9.93 -35.59 43.87
C ARG A 116 -9.52 -36.57 42.76
N ASP A 117 -10.47 -37.42 42.36
CA ASP A 117 -10.34 -38.33 41.24
C ASP A 117 -11.32 -37.86 40.15
N PHE A 118 -10.81 -37.31 39.06
CA PHE A 118 -11.68 -36.80 38.01
C PHE A 118 -12.44 -37.93 37.33
N ILE A 119 -13.77 -37.87 37.41
CA ILE A 119 -14.66 -38.99 37.01
C ILE A 119 -15.02 -38.98 35.53
N PHE A 120 -14.66 -37.94 34.78
CA PHE A 120 -14.94 -37.88 33.35
C PHE A 120 -13.74 -38.35 32.54
N GLU A 121 -14.01 -39.12 31.49
CA GLU A 121 -13.03 -39.73 30.60
C GLU A 121 -13.31 -39.34 29.16
N ILE A 122 -12.28 -38.88 28.45
CA ILE A 122 -12.35 -38.55 27.03
C ILE A 122 -11.85 -39.79 26.26
N ASN A 123 -12.35 -40.08 25.06
CA ASN A 123 -11.84 -41.22 24.27
C ASN A 123 -10.30 -41.19 24.15
N ASP A 124 -9.67 -42.37 24.16
CA ASP A 124 -8.22 -42.56 24.45
C ASP A 124 -7.20 -41.88 23.52
N ASP A 125 -7.62 -41.19 22.46
CA ASP A 125 -6.74 -40.43 21.55
C ASP A 125 -7.19 -38.97 21.35
N LYS A 126 -8.11 -38.49 22.19
CA LYS A 126 -8.70 -37.16 22.08
C LYS A 126 -8.47 -36.30 23.33
N CYS A 127 -8.54 -35.00 23.13
CA CYS A 127 -8.54 -33.98 24.16
C CYS A 127 -9.57 -32.89 23.82
N PHE A 128 -10.02 -32.16 24.84
CA PHE A 128 -10.62 -30.84 24.62
C PHE A 128 -9.51 -29.79 24.54
N PHE A 129 -9.58 -28.92 23.55
CA PHE A 129 -8.64 -27.85 23.28
C PHE A 129 -9.39 -26.53 23.24
N ILE A 130 -9.05 -25.61 24.14
CA ILE A 130 -9.82 -24.39 24.40
C ILE A 130 -8.95 -23.17 24.19
N LEU A 131 -9.49 -22.16 23.52
CA LEU A 131 -8.84 -20.88 23.25
C LEU A 131 -9.57 -19.77 23.99
N ASP A 132 -8.81 -19.00 24.78
CA ASP A 132 -9.30 -17.82 25.52
C ASP A 132 -10.59 -18.01 26.31
N ASP A 133 -10.79 -19.23 26.82
CA ASP A 133 -11.93 -19.63 27.65
C ASP A 133 -13.30 -19.49 26.95
N ASP A 134 -13.29 -19.37 25.62
CA ASP A 134 -14.47 -19.11 24.78
C ASP A 134 -14.68 -20.23 23.76
N LYS A 135 -13.66 -20.55 22.95
CA LYS A 135 -13.79 -21.53 21.87
C LYS A 135 -13.28 -22.89 22.30
N VAL A 136 -14.09 -23.93 22.17
CA VAL A 136 -13.74 -25.33 22.49
C VAL A 136 -13.71 -26.21 21.24
N PHE A 137 -12.72 -27.09 21.18
CA PHE A 137 -12.55 -28.07 20.10
C PHE A 137 -12.23 -29.44 20.68
N MET A 138 -12.56 -30.49 19.95
CA MET A 138 -12.19 -31.87 20.30
C MET A 138 -11.34 -32.47 19.18
N GLY A 139 -10.22 -33.10 19.55
CA GLY A 139 -9.25 -33.58 18.58
C GLY A 139 -8.06 -34.26 19.25
N GLY A 140 -7.07 -34.66 18.46
CA GLY A 140 -5.83 -35.26 18.96
C GLY A 140 -4.69 -34.25 19.01
N ILE A 141 -3.64 -34.55 19.80
CA ILE A 141 -2.41 -33.76 19.86
C ILE A 141 -1.25 -34.60 19.38
N ASN A 142 -0.56 -34.10 18.36
CA ASN A 142 0.74 -34.60 17.93
C ASN A 142 1.84 -33.69 18.48
N LYS A 143 2.96 -34.25 18.90
CA LYS A 143 4.08 -33.48 19.44
C LYS A 143 5.34 -33.67 18.61
N ASP A 144 6.13 -32.60 18.58
CA ASP A 144 7.48 -32.57 18.04
C ASP A 144 8.41 -31.88 19.06
N HIS A 145 9.69 -31.72 18.71
CA HIS A 145 10.72 -31.13 19.56
C HIS A 145 10.53 -29.63 19.82
N GLU A 146 9.92 -28.87 18.89
CA GLU A 146 9.75 -27.41 19.02
C GLU A 146 8.31 -26.97 19.31
N LYS A 147 7.33 -27.85 19.07
CA LYS A 147 5.91 -27.51 19.13
C LYS A 147 5.04 -28.72 19.39
N PHE A 148 3.79 -28.46 19.75
CA PHE A 148 2.71 -29.43 19.61
C PHE A 148 1.64 -28.92 18.65
N VAL A 149 0.96 -29.86 18.00
CA VAL A 149 -0.04 -29.62 16.96
C VAL A 149 -1.33 -30.29 17.38
N PHE A 150 -2.36 -29.47 17.63
CA PHE A 150 -3.73 -29.97 17.79
C PHE A 150 -4.38 -30.18 16.42
N ILE A 151 -5.09 -31.29 16.24
CA ILE A 151 -5.85 -31.62 15.02
C ILE A 151 -7.24 -32.10 15.42
N GLY A 152 -8.28 -31.36 15.02
CA GLY A 152 -9.68 -31.70 15.26
C GLY A 152 -10.57 -31.31 14.08
N GLY A 153 -11.08 -32.29 13.33
CA GLY A 153 -11.86 -32.04 12.12
C GLY A 153 -11.07 -31.26 11.07
N LYS A 154 -11.53 -30.04 10.72
CA LYS A 154 -10.83 -29.12 9.80
C LYS A 154 -9.82 -28.20 10.50
N ASN A 155 -9.81 -28.21 11.83
CA ASN A 155 -9.03 -27.27 12.64
C ASN A 155 -7.65 -27.86 12.95
N ARG A 156 -6.62 -27.03 12.76
CA ARG A 156 -5.23 -27.35 13.06
C ARG A 156 -4.62 -26.15 13.77
N PHE A 157 -4.11 -26.36 14.98
CA PHE A 157 -3.46 -25.31 15.77
C PHE A 157 -2.04 -25.75 16.11
N GLU A 158 -1.06 -24.87 15.84
CA GLU A 158 0.34 -25.12 16.14
C GLU A 158 0.78 -24.22 17.28
N ILE A 159 1.20 -24.83 18.39
CA ILE A 159 1.65 -24.13 19.59
C ILE A 159 3.13 -24.41 19.78
N TYR A 160 3.95 -23.39 19.52
CA TYR A 160 5.39 -23.44 19.75
C TYR A 160 5.70 -23.31 21.24
N TYR A 161 6.61 -24.14 21.72
CA TYR A 161 6.97 -24.11 23.14
C TYR A 161 7.59 -22.77 23.56
N ASP A 162 8.36 -22.12 22.69
CA ASP A 162 8.95 -20.78 22.87
C ASP A 162 7.90 -19.65 23.01
N ASP A 163 6.65 -19.88 22.61
CA ASP A 163 5.55 -18.92 22.77
C ASP A 163 4.85 -19.03 24.13
N ILE A 164 5.15 -20.07 24.92
CA ILE A 164 4.57 -20.30 26.25
C ILE A 164 5.35 -19.50 27.30
N GLU A 165 4.68 -18.56 27.96
CA GLU A 165 5.28 -17.72 29.00
C GLU A 165 5.12 -18.32 30.40
N ARG A 166 3.98 -18.98 30.62
CA ARG A 166 3.59 -19.64 31.87
C ARG A 166 2.67 -20.82 31.56
N PHE A 167 2.70 -21.82 32.43
CA PHE A 167 1.78 -22.93 32.37
C PHE A 167 1.31 -23.30 33.78
N LEU A 168 0.19 -24.01 33.86
CA LEU A 168 -0.39 -24.56 35.08
C LEU A 168 -0.97 -25.93 34.78
N ILE A 169 -0.70 -26.91 35.64
CA ILE A 169 -1.29 -28.26 35.55
C ILE A 169 -2.16 -28.47 36.79
N GLU A 170 -3.44 -28.76 36.57
CA GLU A 170 -4.44 -29.03 37.61
C GLU A 170 -5.20 -30.31 37.24
N GLY A 171 -4.85 -31.43 37.87
CA GLY A 171 -5.47 -32.73 37.58
C GLY A 171 -5.34 -33.14 36.11
N SER A 172 -6.47 -33.26 35.42
CA SER A 172 -6.57 -33.60 33.99
C SER A 172 -6.67 -32.37 33.08
N GLN A 173 -6.33 -31.18 33.58
CA GLN A 173 -6.23 -29.93 32.82
C GLN A 173 -4.80 -29.37 32.79
N ILE A 174 -4.35 -28.92 31.61
CA ILE A 174 -3.17 -28.07 31.45
C ILE A 174 -3.57 -26.74 30.81
N SER A 175 -3.07 -25.65 31.36
CA SER A 175 -3.34 -24.30 30.88
C SER A 175 -2.02 -23.62 30.52
N PHE A 176 -1.96 -23.01 29.33
CA PHE A 176 -0.85 -22.22 28.85
C PHE A 176 -1.27 -20.75 28.73
N LYS A 177 -0.38 -19.85 29.15
CA LYS A 177 -0.48 -18.42 28.87
C LYS A 177 0.68 -18.03 27.97
N GLY A 178 0.36 -17.46 26.81
CA GLY A 178 1.30 -16.96 25.81
C GLY A 178 0.62 -16.01 24.83
N TYR A 179 1.22 -15.79 23.67
CA TYR A 179 0.57 -15.12 22.53
C TYR A 179 0.66 -16.03 21.30
N PHE A 180 -0.34 -16.91 21.20
CA PHE A 180 -0.36 -18.01 20.25
C PHE A 180 -1.03 -17.56 18.95
N HIS A 181 -0.30 -17.67 17.84
CA HIS A 181 -0.83 -17.29 16.54
C HIS A 181 -1.44 -18.48 15.82
N ILE A 182 -2.70 -18.35 15.43
CA ILE A 182 -3.46 -19.33 14.68
C ILE A 182 -3.64 -18.82 13.25
N GLU A 183 -2.78 -19.31 12.37
CA GLU A 183 -2.60 -18.76 11.02
C GLU A 183 -3.87 -18.81 10.17
N ARG A 184 -4.58 -19.95 10.16
CA ARG A 184 -5.80 -20.13 9.34
C ARG A 184 -6.93 -19.17 9.70
N GLU A 185 -7.06 -18.81 10.98
CA GLU A 185 -8.15 -17.94 11.45
C GLU A 185 -7.69 -16.50 11.66
N SER A 186 -6.39 -16.24 11.50
CA SER A 186 -5.73 -14.98 11.87
C SER A 186 -6.06 -14.56 13.30
N ILE A 187 -6.10 -15.53 14.23
CA ILE A 187 -6.40 -15.30 15.65
C ILE A 187 -5.10 -15.26 16.45
N ILE A 188 -5.02 -14.33 17.40
CA ILE A 188 -4.03 -14.35 18.47
C ILE A 188 -4.75 -14.77 19.76
N ALA A 189 -4.41 -15.94 20.30
CA ALA A 189 -4.95 -16.41 21.56
C ALA A 189 -3.98 -16.12 22.72
N ARG A 190 -4.50 -15.61 23.84
CA ARG A 190 -3.71 -15.37 25.06
C ARG A 190 -3.58 -16.64 25.92
N SER A 191 -4.60 -17.48 25.86
CA SER A 191 -4.79 -18.67 26.71
C SER A 191 -5.09 -19.88 25.85
N VAL A 192 -4.44 -20.99 26.18
CA VAL A 192 -4.80 -22.31 25.65
C VAL A 192 -5.02 -23.23 26.82
N GLN A 193 -6.17 -23.92 26.89
CA GLN A 193 -6.39 -24.98 27.86
C GLN A 193 -6.57 -26.32 27.15
N ILE A 194 -6.05 -27.38 27.75
CA ILE A 194 -6.14 -28.73 27.21
C ILE A 194 -6.62 -29.67 28.32
N PHE A 195 -7.69 -30.41 28.04
CA PHE A 195 -8.18 -31.48 28.90
C PHE A 195 -7.93 -32.82 28.23
N ALA A 196 -7.21 -33.72 28.91
CA ALA A 196 -6.91 -35.04 28.40
C ALA A 196 -6.77 -36.04 29.55
N ASN A 197 -7.06 -37.33 29.30
CA ASN A 197 -6.91 -38.39 30.31
C ASN A 197 -5.47 -38.53 30.82
N ASN A 198 -4.48 -38.19 29.99
CA ASN A 198 -3.06 -38.34 30.33
C ASN A 198 -2.23 -37.14 29.89
N ILE A 199 -2.32 -36.03 30.65
CA ILE A 199 -1.57 -34.80 30.38
C ILE A 199 -0.06 -35.02 30.34
N ASN A 200 0.46 -35.91 31.18
CA ASN A 200 1.90 -36.16 31.26
C ASN A 200 2.49 -36.70 29.95
N ARG A 201 1.65 -37.26 29.05
CA ARG A 201 2.09 -37.66 27.71
C ARG A 201 2.17 -36.50 26.72
N ILE A 202 1.49 -35.39 26.98
CA ILE A 202 1.44 -34.22 26.10
C ILE A 202 2.75 -33.42 26.19
N LEU A 203 3.29 -33.27 27.40
CA LEU A 203 4.49 -32.47 27.62
C LEU A 203 5.79 -33.23 27.27
N PRO A 204 6.79 -32.55 26.66
CA PRO A 204 8.12 -33.12 26.48
C PRO A 204 8.88 -33.21 27.83
N ARG A 205 9.95 -34.01 27.87
CA ARG A 205 10.85 -34.04 29.03
C ARG A 205 11.56 -32.69 29.18
N GLY A 206 11.72 -32.21 30.40
CA GLY A 206 12.36 -30.91 30.68
C GLY A 206 11.51 -29.69 30.36
N PHE A 207 10.19 -29.86 30.15
CA PHE A 207 9.28 -28.78 29.76
C PHE A 207 9.29 -27.60 30.73
N GLU A 208 9.39 -27.85 32.03
CA GLU A 208 9.36 -26.80 33.05
C GLU A 208 10.58 -25.87 32.94
N GLU A 209 11.78 -26.43 32.79
CA GLU A 209 13.03 -25.68 32.61
C GLU A 209 13.03 -24.89 31.30
N MET A 210 12.50 -25.48 30.23
CA MET A 210 12.32 -24.82 28.94
C MET A 210 11.43 -23.57 29.07
N VAL A 211 10.23 -23.70 29.66
CA VAL A 211 9.32 -22.56 29.83
C VAL A 211 9.88 -21.51 30.81
N ALA A 212 10.65 -21.93 31.82
CA ALA A 212 11.33 -21.00 32.72
C ALA A 212 12.37 -20.14 31.99
N GLY A 213 13.06 -20.70 30.99
CA GLY A 213 14.04 -20.00 30.14
C GLY A 213 13.44 -19.12 29.04
N ASN A 214 12.15 -19.26 28.74
CA ASN A 214 11.49 -18.50 27.67
C ASN A 214 11.44 -17.00 27.96
N ARG A 215 11.69 -16.20 26.91
CA ARG A 215 11.44 -14.76 26.93
C ARG A 215 9.94 -14.49 26.96
N LYS A 216 9.53 -13.40 27.59
CA LYS A 216 8.12 -13.07 27.84
C LYS A 216 7.81 -11.68 27.31
N ILE A 217 6.65 -11.54 26.69
CA ILE A 217 6.02 -10.26 26.33
C ILE A 217 5.32 -9.69 27.57
N GLY A 218 4.71 -10.56 28.38
CA GLY A 218 3.97 -10.17 29.58
C GLY A 218 2.48 -9.98 29.31
N ASN A 219 1.80 -9.20 30.14
CA ASN A 219 0.39 -8.90 29.92
C ASN A 219 0.27 -7.55 29.23
N LEU A 220 -0.19 -7.57 27.99
CA LEU A 220 -0.67 -6.36 27.32
C LEU A 220 -2.01 -5.91 27.93
N PRO A 221 -2.35 -4.61 27.87
CA PRO A 221 -3.63 -4.08 28.34
C PRO A 221 -4.83 -4.82 27.73
N ALA A 222 -5.90 -4.99 28.51
CA ALA A 222 -7.04 -5.84 28.14
C ALA A 222 -7.84 -5.33 26.92
N ASP A 223 -7.79 -4.03 26.69
CA ASP A 223 -8.39 -3.29 25.59
C ASP A 223 -7.46 -3.14 24.38
N SER A 224 -6.34 -3.87 24.35
CA SER A 224 -5.45 -3.88 23.18
C SER A 224 -6.02 -4.77 22.08
N ASP A 225 -6.12 -4.23 20.86
CA ASP A 225 -6.26 -5.07 19.67
C ASP A 225 -4.91 -5.67 19.32
N ILE A 226 -4.89 -6.96 18.99
CA ILE A 226 -3.65 -7.69 18.69
C ILE A 226 -3.84 -8.57 17.46
N VAL A 227 -2.99 -8.36 16.46
CA VAL A 227 -2.98 -9.20 15.25
C VAL A 227 -1.58 -9.67 14.91
N PHE A 228 -1.52 -10.74 14.12
CA PHE A 228 -0.28 -11.17 13.51
C PHE A 228 0.05 -10.31 12.29
N SER A 229 1.32 -9.96 12.15
CA SER A 229 1.87 -9.30 10.97
C SER A 229 3.25 -9.81 10.63
N ARG A 230 3.73 -9.50 9.42
CA ARG A 230 5.15 -9.58 9.09
C ARG A 230 5.66 -8.21 8.68
N ILE A 231 6.93 -7.96 8.91
CA ILE A 231 7.58 -6.71 8.46
C ILE A 231 8.89 -6.97 7.72
N SER A 232 9.20 -6.08 6.79
CA SER A 232 10.50 -5.99 6.12
C SER A 232 10.96 -4.52 6.08
N GLY A 233 12.20 -4.24 6.44
CA GLY A 233 12.75 -2.88 6.48
C GLY A 233 13.81 -2.70 7.56
N ASN A 234 14.35 -1.49 7.68
CA ASN A 234 15.26 -1.14 8.76
C ASN A 234 14.53 -0.37 9.85
N ILE A 235 14.58 -0.86 11.09
CA ILE A 235 13.95 -0.21 12.23
C ILE A 235 14.96 -0.11 13.36
N GLY A 236 15.24 1.10 13.82
CA GLY A 236 16.20 1.35 14.89
C GLY A 236 17.59 0.76 14.61
N GLY A 237 18.02 0.74 13.34
CA GLY A 237 19.31 0.21 12.91
C GLY A 237 19.33 -1.30 12.61
N PHE A 238 18.28 -2.04 12.93
CA PHE A 238 18.18 -3.48 12.67
C PHE A 238 17.42 -3.76 11.37
N ASP A 239 18.01 -4.61 10.52
CA ASP A 239 17.36 -5.08 9.29
C ASP A 239 16.42 -6.26 9.62
N TYR A 240 15.14 -6.08 9.34
CA TYR A 240 14.12 -7.11 9.40
C TYR A 240 13.79 -7.58 7.98
N ASN A 241 13.77 -8.90 7.78
CA ASN A 241 13.36 -9.52 6.53
C ASN A 241 12.21 -10.48 6.80
N ASN A 242 11.01 -10.15 6.32
CA ASN A 242 9.78 -10.92 6.47
C ASN A 242 9.59 -11.47 7.89
N SER A 243 9.92 -10.65 8.89
CA SER A 243 10.03 -11.08 10.28
C SER A 243 8.66 -11.11 10.94
N ASN A 244 8.35 -12.20 11.64
CA ASN A 244 7.07 -12.39 12.33
C ASN A 244 6.93 -11.43 13.52
N MET A 245 5.84 -10.66 13.53
CA MET A 245 5.54 -9.63 14.52
C MET A 245 4.13 -9.84 15.09
N LEU A 246 3.93 -9.38 16.33
CA LEU A 246 2.61 -9.01 16.82
C LEU A 246 2.47 -7.51 16.62
N LEU A 247 1.41 -7.10 15.93
CA LEU A 247 1.00 -5.72 15.82
C LEU A 247 -0.09 -5.48 16.86
N VAL A 248 0.10 -4.48 17.71
CA VAL A 248 -0.76 -4.17 18.83
C VAL A 248 -1.24 -2.73 18.69
N ARG A 249 -2.53 -2.48 18.84
CA ARG A 249 -3.11 -1.14 18.93
C ARG A 249 -3.65 -0.94 20.34
N TYR A 250 -3.16 0.09 21.04
CA TYR A 250 -3.58 0.40 22.41
C TYR A 250 -3.42 1.89 22.72
N ALA A 251 -4.45 2.52 23.28
CA ALA A 251 -4.44 3.93 23.68
C ALA A 251 -3.87 4.85 22.58
N ASP A 252 -4.34 4.67 21.35
CA ASP A 252 -3.88 5.36 20.15
C ASP A 252 -2.39 5.15 19.78
N ASN A 253 -1.74 4.11 20.30
CA ASN A 253 -0.39 3.71 19.90
C ASN A 253 -0.42 2.47 19.02
N LEU A 254 0.44 2.47 18.00
CA LEU A 254 0.79 1.32 17.19
C LEU A 254 2.11 0.74 17.72
N ILE A 255 2.07 -0.52 18.16
CA ILE A 255 3.21 -1.20 18.78
C ILE A 255 3.54 -2.47 17.98
N LEU A 256 4.82 -2.64 17.63
CA LEU A 256 5.33 -3.85 16.98
C LEU A 256 6.20 -4.65 17.97
N ILE A 257 5.85 -5.90 18.20
CA ILE A 257 6.59 -6.81 19.07
C ILE A 257 7.10 -8.00 18.25
N ASN A 258 8.41 -8.23 18.26
CA ASN A 258 9.00 -9.32 17.52
C ASN A 258 8.69 -10.67 18.18
N LYS A 259 8.04 -11.58 17.44
CA LYS A 259 7.61 -12.87 17.99
C LYS A 259 8.76 -13.77 18.45
N LYS A 260 9.95 -13.69 17.85
CA LYS A 260 11.09 -14.52 18.23
C LYS A 260 11.82 -13.96 19.46
N THR A 261 12.11 -12.65 19.44
CA THR A 261 12.90 -12.02 20.51
C THR A 261 12.07 -11.56 21.69
N LYS A 262 10.74 -11.43 21.52
CA LYS A 262 9.74 -10.90 22.45
C LYS A 262 9.95 -9.43 22.84
N LYS A 263 10.81 -8.72 22.10
CA LYS A 263 11.10 -7.31 22.34
C LYS A 263 10.15 -6.42 21.54
N ASN A 264 9.77 -5.29 22.13
CA ASN A 264 9.17 -4.17 21.43
C ASN A 264 10.21 -3.59 20.45
N VAL A 265 9.80 -3.41 19.20
CA VAL A 265 10.60 -2.91 18.08
C VAL A 265 10.17 -1.48 17.70
N VAL A 266 8.86 -1.20 17.71
CA VAL A 266 8.28 0.12 17.45
C VAL A 266 7.20 0.38 18.47
N SER A 267 7.15 1.61 18.98
CA SER A 267 6.03 2.13 19.77
C SER A 267 5.84 3.59 19.37
N VAL A 268 4.81 3.86 18.59
CA VAL A 268 4.54 5.18 18.02
C VAL A 268 3.05 5.49 18.16
N LYS A 269 2.68 6.76 18.23
CA LYS A 269 1.28 7.13 18.14
C LYS A 269 0.75 6.86 16.74
N PHE A 270 -0.51 6.46 16.67
CA PHE A 270 -1.19 6.17 15.42
C PHE A 270 -1.31 7.42 14.54
N GLU A 271 -1.58 8.58 15.16
CA GLU A 271 -1.63 9.90 14.48
C GLU A 271 -0.32 10.32 13.81
N ASP A 272 0.83 9.82 14.28
CA ASP A 272 2.16 10.14 13.73
C ASP A 272 2.53 9.22 12.55
N CYS A 273 1.81 8.10 12.38
CA CYS A 273 2.04 7.19 11.27
C CYS A 273 1.61 7.82 9.94
N ARG A 274 2.35 7.50 8.87
CA ARG A 274 1.96 7.79 7.48
C ARG A 274 2.12 6.53 6.63
N ARG A 275 1.38 6.47 5.53
CA ARG A 275 1.26 5.26 4.71
C ARG A 275 1.58 5.52 3.24
N ILE A 276 2.09 4.49 2.56
CA ILE A 276 2.11 4.40 1.10
C ILE A 276 1.48 3.05 0.74
N ALA A 277 0.39 3.09 -0.03
CA ALA A 277 -0.35 1.89 -0.42
C ALA A 277 0.25 1.28 -1.70
N VAL A 278 0.96 0.16 -1.57
CA VAL A 278 1.65 -0.52 -2.67
C VAL A 278 0.88 -1.80 -2.99
N GLY A 279 -0.11 -1.69 -3.90
CA GLY A 279 -1.04 -2.78 -4.19
C GLY A 279 -1.82 -3.25 -2.95
N ARG A 280 -1.64 -4.51 -2.53
CA ARG A 280 -2.27 -5.06 -1.31
C ARG A 280 -1.48 -4.81 -0.03
N GLU A 281 -0.35 -4.14 -0.11
CA GLU A 281 0.58 -4.01 1.00
C GLU A 281 0.79 -2.55 1.36
N ASN A 282 1.27 -2.31 2.58
CA ASN A 282 1.44 -0.96 3.09
C ASN A 282 2.89 -0.75 3.49
N ILE A 283 3.48 0.34 3.01
CA ILE A 283 4.71 0.89 3.61
C ILE A 283 4.26 1.88 4.66
N ILE A 284 4.81 1.75 5.87
CA ILE A 284 4.53 2.62 7.01
C ILE A 284 5.78 3.45 7.30
N TYR A 285 5.56 4.75 7.48
CA TYR A 285 6.52 5.68 8.03
C TYR A 285 6.03 6.10 9.42
N ASP A 286 6.80 5.82 10.46
CA ASP A 286 6.42 6.08 11.87
C ASP A 286 6.96 7.43 12.40
N GLY A 287 7.41 8.32 11.52
CA GLY A 287 8.11 9.54 11.90
C GLY A 287 9.63 9.39 12.00
N LYS A 288 10.17 8.16 12.02
CA LYS A 288 11.62 7.90 12.05
C LYS A 288 12.05 6.77 11.11
N ASN A 289 11.35 5.65 11.16
CA ASN A 289 11.61 4.42 10.43
C ASN A 289 10.63 4.29 9.28
N ILE A 290 11.09 3.63 8.21
CA ILE A 290 10.25 3.20 7.08
C ILE A 290 10.32 1.69 6.96
N PHE A 291 9.17 1.03 6.93
CA PHE A 291 9.11 -0.41 6.83
C PHE A 291 7.86 -0.85 6.10
N ARG A 292 7.94 -2.00 5.47
CA ARG A 292 6.82 -2.66 4.82
C ARG A 292 6.09 -3.52 5.83
N LEU A 293 4.77 -3.39 5.85
CA LEU A 293 3.86 -4.08 6.74
C LEU A 293 2.96 -5.02 5.94
N TYR A 294 3.07 -6.31 6.24
CA TYR A 294 2.27 -7.37 5.65
C TYR A 294 1.17 -7.79 6.61
N LEU A 295 -0.08 -7.63 6.18
CA LEU A 295 -1.29 -7.93 6.92
C LEU A 295 -2.35 -8.55 6.01
N SER A 296 -3.16 -9.47 6.54
CA SER A 296 -4.39 -9.90 5.90
C SER A 296 -5.43 -8.78 5.92
N ASP A 297 -6.40 -8.79 5.01
CA ASP A 297 -7.40 -7.71 4.92
C ASP A 297 -8.24 -7.58 6.20
N LYS A 298 -8.60 -8.71 6.82
CA LYS A 298 -9.24 -8.75 8.15
C LYS A 298 -8.38 -8.06 9.22
N ASN A 299 -7.06 -8.32 9.24
CA ASN A 299 -6.18 -7.73 10.25
C ASN A 299 -5.94 -6.23 9.98
N LYS A 300 -5.95 -5.79 8.72
CA LYS A 300 -5.90 -4.36 8.38
C LYS A 300 -7.14 -3.62 8.87
N GLU A 301 -8.31 -4.24 8.80
CA GLU A 301 -9.56 -3.66 9.31
C GLU A 301 -9.54 -3.56 10.83
N ILE A 302 -9.16 -4.62 11.55
CA ILE A 302 -9.03 -4.60 13.02
C ILE A 302 -8.06 -3.51 13.49
N MET A 303 -6.93 -3.37 12.80
CA MET A 303 -5.91 -2.37 13.13
C MET A 303 -6.20 -1.00 12.53
N ASP A 304 -7.22 -0.91 11.66
CA ASP A 304 -7.63 0.26 10.91
C ASP A 304 -6.46 0.97 10.17
N ILE A 305 -5.56 0.15 9.60
CA ILE A 305 -4.36 0.62 8.87
C ILE A 305 -4.72 1.49 7.66
N ASN A 306 -5.90 1.30 7.07
CA ASN A 306 -6.33 2.06 5.91
C ASN A 306 -6.72 3.51 6.24
N SER A 307 -6.96 3.85 7.51
CA SER A 307 -7.23 5.25 7.93
C SER A 307 -5.96 6.07 8.10
N ILE A 308 -4.78 5.44 8.11
CA ILE A 308 -3.50 6.13 8.24
C ILE A 308 -3.31 7.04 7.01
N PRO A 309 -3.09 8.35 7.21
CA PRO A 309 -2.92 9.30 6.11
C PRO A 309 -1.71 8.98 5.22
N ASP A 310 -1.78 9.41 3.97
CA ASP A 310 -0.69 9.21 3.02
C ASP A 310 0.57 10.01 3.42
N VAL A 311 1.74 9.48 3.08
CA VAL A 311 3.01 10.16 3.28
C VAL A 311 3.05 11.45 2.46
N GLU A 312 3.32 12.58 3.10
CA GLU A 312 3.52 13.87 2.41
C GLU A 312 4.99 14.13 2.03
N ARG A 313 5.96 13.54 2.77
CA ARG A 313 7.39 13.64 2.48
C ARG A 313 7.71 13.23 1.04
N ASN A 314 8.62 13.95 0.39
CA ASN A 314 9.07 13.68 -0.98
C ASN A 314 10.30 12.77 -1.01
N ASP A 315 11.08 12.71 0.07
CA ASP A 315 12.33 11.97 0.15
C ASP A 315 12.14 10.48 0.50
N ILE A 316 10.90 9.99 0.56
CA ILE A 316 10.59 8.57 0.77
C ILE A 316 10.26 7.96 -0.59
N GLY A 317 10.89 6.85 -0.92
CA GLY A 317 10.64 6.07 -2.13
C GLY A 317 10.66 4.57 -1.85
N PHE A 318 10.50 3.78 -2.90
CA PHE A 318 10.58 2.32 -2.79
C PHE A 318 11.14 1.69 -4.06
N THR A 319 11.65 0.47 -3.95
CA THR A 319 12.08 -0.33 -5.12
C THR A 319 10.90 -1.04 -5.77
N LYS A 320 11.06 -1.57 -6.99
CA LYS A 320 10.02 -2.39 -7.67
C LYS A 320 9.50 -3.55 -6.82
N SER A 321 10.36 -4.12 -5.98
CA SER A 321 9.98 -5.20 -5.07
C SER A 321 9.19 -4.73 -3.86
N GLY A 322 8.97 -3.43 -3.67
CA GLY A 322 8.26 -2.80 -2.56
C GLY A 322 9.13 -2.50 -1.33
N ASN A 323 10.45 -2.65 -1.41
CA ASN A 323 11.33 -2.30 -0.29
C ASN A 323 11.44 -0.78 -0.15
N PRO A 324 11.13 -0.20 1.02
CA PRO A 324 11.18 1.24 1.24
C PRO A 324 12.62 1.74 1.43
N LEU A 325 12.86 2.99 1.03
CA LEU A 325 14.12 3.70 1.22
C LEU A 325 13.91 5.22 1.29
N PHE A 326 14.89 5.92 1.85
CA PHE A 326 15.00 7.37 1.73
C PHE A 326 15.93 7.73 0.56
N VAL A 327 15.60 8.78 -0.19
CA VAL A 327 16.45 9.35 -1.24
C VAL A 327 16.70 10.82 -0.94
N ARG A 328 17.97 11.22 -0.88
CA ARG A 328 18.38 12.61 -0.64
C ARG A 328 19.46 13.05 -1.62
N ALA A 329 19.35 14.25 -2.16
CA ALA A 329 20.42 14.92 -2.89
C ALA A 329 20.95 16.06 -2.02
N GLU A 330 22.17 15.90 -1.52
CA GLU A 330 22.82 16.90 -0.65
C GLU A 330 24.33 16.87 -0.84
N ASN A 331 24.94 18.06 -0.94
CA ASN A 331 26.40 18.25 -1.06
C ASN A 331 27.03 17.52 -2.25
N GLY A 332 26.38 17.57 -3.42
CA GLY A 332 26.94 16.99 -4.64
C GLY A 332 26.78 15.46 -4.74
N ILE A 333 25.92 14.86 -3.91
CA ILE A 333 25.76 13.41 -3.79
C ILE A 333 24.28 13.06 -3.63
N VAL A 334 23.79 12.14 -4.47
CA VAL A 334 22.51 11.44 -4.30
C VAL A 334 22.72 10.19 -3.43
N ARG A 335 22.09 10.17 -2.25
CA ARG A 335 22.15 9.09 -1.26
C ARG A 335 20.84 8.30 -1.23
N PHE A 336 20.97 6.99 -1.18
CA PHE A 336 19.88 6.05 -0.91
C PHE A 336 20.12 5.42 0.45
N MET A 337 19.15 5.53 1.35
CA MET A 337 19.32 5.12 2.75
C MET A 337 18.21 4.18 3.19
N LYS A 338 18.54 3.17 4.01
CA LYS A 338 17.54 2.29 4.65
C LYS A 338 16.88 2.95 5.85
N SER A 339 17.62 3.83 6.51
CA SER A 339 17.20 4.62 7.65
C SER A 339 18.03 5.91 7.68
N GLU A 340 17.68 6.85 8.54
CA GLU A 340 18.39 8.11 8.73
C GLU A 340 19.90 7.93 9.03
N GLU A 341 20.30 6.76 9.56
CA GLU A 341 21.68 6.48 9.99
C GLU A 341 22.40 5.47 9.07
N LYS A 342 21.70 4.83 8.12
CA LYS A 342 22.25 3.71 7.34
C LYS A 342 22.10 3.91 5.84
N GLU A 343 23.22 4.23 5.21
CA GLU A 343 23.33 4.36 3.75
C GLU A 343 23.39 2.98 3.06
N ILE A 344 22.71 2.87 1.92
CA ILE A 344 22.79 1.73 0.98
C ILE A 344 23.82 2.03 -0.10
N MET A 345 23.72 3.23 -0.66
CA MET A 345 24.46 3.68 -1.82
C MET A 345 24.54 5.21 -1.83
N ALA A 346 25.66 5.74 -2.28
CA ALA A 346 25.87 7.14 -2.60
C ALA A 346 26.41 7.27 -4.01
N ILE A 347 25.83 8.16 -4.80
CA ILE A 347 26.23 8.44 -6.18
C ILE A 347 26.62 9.92 -6.26
N PRO A 348 27.88 10.26 -6.57
CA PRO A 348 28.26 11.65 -6.84
C PRO A 348 27.48 12.19 -8.03
N ASP A 349 26.98 13.43 -7.94
CA ASP A 349 26.15 14.03 -8.99
C ASP A 349 26.88 14.10 -10.34
N LYS A 350 28.19 14.35 -10.30
CA LYS A 350 29.07 14.35 -11.49
C LYS A 350 29.13 13.01 -12.23
N ASP A 351 28.81 11.90 -11.54
CA ASP A 351 28.79 10.56 -12.13
C ASP A 351 27.41 10.24 -12.73
N ILE A 352 26.37 11.01 -12.39
CA ILE A 352 25.01 10.86 -12.92
C ILE A 352 24.97 11.42 -14.33
N VAL A 353 24.59 10.57 -15.27
CA VAL A 353 24.53 10.88 -16.70
C VAL A 353 23.13 11.32 -17.10
N ASP A 354 22.10 10.71 -16.51
CA ASP A 354 20.70 11.00 -16.84
C ASP A 354 19.76 10.57 -15.70
N ILE A 355 18.62 11.24 -15.58
CA ILE A 355 17.52 10.85 -14.69
C ILE A 355 16.26 10.76 -15.55
N VAL A 356 15.72 9.56 -15.68
CA VAL A 356 14.64 9.26 -16.63
C VAL A 356 13.44 8.71 -15.89
N THR A 357 12.30 9.36 -16.01
CA THR A 357 11.02 8.79 -15.60
C THR A 357 10.60 7.74 -16.63
N ILE A 358 10.23 6.55 -16.16
CA ILE A 358 9.82 5.42 -16.98
C ILE A 358 8.31 5.29 -16.87
N LYS A 359 7.63 5.25 -18.00
CA LYS A 359 6.20 4.95 -18.09
C LYS A 359 5.94 3.52 -17.64
N GLU A 360 4.89 3.40 -16.86
CA GLU A 360 4.27 2.13 -16.54
C GLU A 360 2.85 2.15 -17.10
N ASN A 361 2.41 1.03 -17.68
CA ASN A 361 1.01 0.91 -18.08
C ASN A 361 0.11 1.00 -16.83
N ASP A 362 -1.14 1.46 -16.98
CA ASP A 362 -2.06 1.60 -15.84
C ASP A 362 -2.28 0.28 -15.08
N GLU A 363 -2.21 -0.87 -15.76
CA GLU A 363 -2.27 -2.19 -15.13
C GLU A 363 -1.03 -2.55 -14.32
N GLU A 364 0.12 -1.95 -14.64
CA GLU A 364 1.42 -2.16 -13.99
C GLU A 364 1.75 -1.08 -12.95
N LYS A 365 1.01 0.03 -12.95
CA LYS A 365 1.26 1.19 -12.10
C LYS A 365 1.15 0.81 -10.63
N ILE A 366 2.29 0.88 -9.94
CA ILE A 366 2.39 0.42 -8.55
C ILE A 366 1.70 1.40 -7.58
N HIS A 367 1.70 2.69 -7.89
CA HIS A 367 1.06 3.75 -7.11
C HIS A 367 0.74 4.96 -8.00
N LYS A 368 -0.34 5.70 -7.70
CA LYS A 368 -0.76 6.86 -8.50
C LYS A 368 0.27 8.00 -8.51
N ASP A 369 0.75 8.37 -7.32
CA ASP A 369 1.63 9.54 -7.12
C ASP A 369 3.14 9.26 -7.17
N TYR A 370 3.53 8.03 -7.49
CA TYR A 370 4.95 7.65 -7.63
C TYR A 370 5.20 7.17 -9.05
N SER A 371 6.34 7.56 -9.59
CA SER A 371 6.76 7.17 -10.93
C SER A 371 8.06 6.37 -10.84
N ALA A 372 8.13 5.29 -11.63
CA ALA A 372 9.37 4.57 -11.83
C ALA A 372 10.41 5.54 -12.42
N THR A 373 11.58 5.64 -11.79
CA THR A 373 12.65 6.57 -12.15
C THR A 373 13.97 5.82 -12.22
N ASP A 374 14.63 5.89 -13.37
CA ASP A 374 15.99 5.41 -13.57
C ASP A 374 16.98 6.55 -13.36
N ILE A 375 17.80 6.43 -12.32
CA ILE A 375 18.96 7.28 -12.12
C ILE A 375 20.15 6.57 -12.75
N ARG A 376 20.59 7.05 -13.92
CA ARG A 376 21.67 6.47 -14.73
C ARG A 376 22.99 7.15 -14.39
N PHE A 377 24.00 6.37 -14.09
CA PHE A 377 25.31 6.87 -13.71
C PHE A 377 26.39 5.97 -14.31
N LYS A 378 27.40 6.56 -14.95
CA LYS A 378 28.39 5.82 -15.75
C LYS A 378 27.70 4.86 -16.73
N ASN A 379 27.86 3.55 -16.55
CA ASN A 379 27.23 2.49 -17.35
C ASN A 379 26.19 1.67 -16.54
N GLU A 380 25.76 2.17 -15.40
CA GLU A 380 24.82 1.53 -14.47
C GLU A 380 23.57 2.39 -14.26
N TYR A 381 22.54 1.81 -13.65
CA TYR A 381 21.35 2.55 -13.23
C TYR A 381 20.75 1.99 -11.95
N VAL A 382 20.10 2.86 -11.18
CA VAL A 382 19.21 2.47 -10.08
C VAL A 382 17.78 2.83 -10.46
N ARG A 383 16.88 1.83 -10.38
CA ARG A 383 15.45 2.03 -10.56
C ARG A 383 14.73 2.15 -9.20
N VAL A 384 14.09 3.29 -8.97
CA VAL A 384 13.32 3.58 -7.77
C VAL A 384 12.00 4.25 -8.11
N TYR A 385 11.01 4.09 -7.26
CA TYR A 385 9.72 4.75 -7.35
C TYR A 385 9.77 5.98 -6.46
N LEU A 386 9.63 7.14 -7.07
CA LEU A 386 9.75 8.44 -6.42
C LEU A 386 8.53 9.29 -6.75
N LYS A 387 8.17 10.20 -5.84
CA LYS A 387 7.19 11.24 -6.16
C LYS A 387 7.74 12.18 -7.23
N THR A 388 6.86 12.73 -8.07
CA THR A 388 7.21 13.70 -9.12
C THR A 388 8.05 14.86 -8.58
N ARG A 389 7.65 15.46 -7.45
CA ARG A 389 8.40 16.55 -6.79
C ARG A 389 9.83 16.16 -6.40
N MET A 390 10.06 14.90 -6.07
CA MET A 390 11.41 14.42 -5.74
C MET A 390 12.23 14.23 -7.01
N VAL A 391 11.64 13.71 -8.09
CA VAL A 391 12.31 13.59 -9.39
C VAL A 391 12.72 14.96 -9.91
N GLU A 392 11.81 15.94 -9.86
CA GLU A 392 12.09 17.34 -10.21
C GLU A 392 13.22 17.93 -9.37
N LYS A 393 13.21 17.71 -8.05
CA LYS A 393 14.29 18.16 -7.16
C LYS A 393 15.63 17.53 -7.55
N LEU A 394 15.66 16.21 -7.78
CA LEU A 394 16.89 15.51 -8.19
C LEU A 394 17.44 16.05 -9.51
N LEU A 395 16.57 16.28 -10.51
CA LEU A 395 16.95 16.86 -11.79
C LEU A 395 17.65 18.22 -11.61
N ARG A 396 17.09 19.08 -10.76
CA ARG A 396 17.67 20.41 -10.47
C ARG A 396 18.99 20.31 -9.71
N ASP A 397 19.00 19.58 -8.59
CA ASP A 397 20.16 19.48 -7.71
C ASP A 397 21.38 18.88 -8.45
N VAL A 398 21.15 17.80 -9.21
CA VAL A 398 22.21 17.14 -10.00
C VAL A 398 22.71 18.05 -11.13
N PHE A 399 21.80 18.75 -11.83
CA PHE A 399 22.20 19.67 -12.89
C PHE A 399 23.04 20.82 -12.35
N LEU A 400 22.57 21.51 -11.30
CA LEU A 400 23.28 22.61 -10.63
C LEU A 400 24.68 22.18 -10.22
N SER A 401 24.77 21.05 -9.53
CA SER A 401 26.03 20.47 -9.05
C SER A 401 26.98 20.12 -10.20
N SER A 402 26.49 19.49 -11.26
CA SER A 402 27.31 19.07 -12.40
C SER A 402 27.83 20.22 -13.27
N LYS A 403 27.19 21.40 -13.21
CA LYS A 403 27.51 22.57 -14.04
C LYS A 403 28.14 23.73 -13.28
N LYS A 404 28.24 23.64 -11.96
CA LYS A 404 28.75 24.71 -11.10
C LYS A 404 30.12 25.25 -11.55
N ASP A 405 31.11 24.37 -11.71
CA ASP A 405 32.46 24.77 -12.13
C ASP A 405 32.46 25.46 -13.50
N MET A 406 31.63 24.98 -14.43
CA MET A 406 31.51 25.57 -15.77
C MET A 406 30.88 26.97 -15.74
N ILE A 407 29.95 27.21 -14.81
CA ILE A 407 29.28 28.50 -14.64
C ILE A 407 30.21 29.52 -13.97
N GLU A 408 31.02 29.08 -13.00
CA GLU A 408 32.03 29.92 -12.36
C GLU A 408 33.05 30.46 -13.38
N GLU A 409 33.43 29.64 -14.37
CA GLU A 409 34.36 30.02 -15.44
C GLU A 409 33.70 30.82 -16.59
N ALA A 410 32.38 30.70 -16.80
CA ALA A 410 31.68 31.33 -17.91
C ALA A 410 31.52 32.85 -17.75
N GLY A 411 31.57 33.59 -18.86
CA GLY A 411 31.30 35.04 -18.86
C GLY A 411 29.80 35.36 -18.84
N ASN A 412 29.40 36.55 -18.36
CA ASN A 412 27.98 36.98 -18.32
C ASN A 412 27.27 36.86 -19.68
N LYS A 413 27.98 37.22 -20.77
CA LYS A 413 27.48 37.10 -22.14
C LYS A 413 27.21 35.65 -22.55
N GLU A 414 28.01 34.72 -22.08
CA GLU A 414 27.87 33.30 -22.39
C GLU A 414 26.67 32.71 -21.64
N ILE A 415 26.50 33.03 -20.35
CA ILE A 415 25.37 32.59 -19.55
C ILE A 415 24.06 33.17 -20.10
N TYR A 416 24.03 34.45 -20.46
CA TYR A 416 22.88 35.07 -21.12
C TYR A 416 22.48 34.35 -22.41
N ARG A 417 23.44 33.99 -23.27
CA ARG A 417 23.17 33.26 -24.51
C ARG A 417 22.58 31.88 -24.24
N ASN A 418 23.05 31.17 -23.21
CA ASN A 418 22.48 29.89 -22.79
C ASN A 418 21.06 30.07 -22.27
N TRP A 419 20.81 31.09 -21.45
CA TRP A 419 19.45 31.43 -21.00
C TRP A 419 18.51 31.73 -22.16
N ALA A 420 18.92 32.61 -23.08
CA ALA A 420 18.13 32.97 -24.26
C ALA A 420 17.81 31.74 -25.12
N LYS A 421 18.77 30.82 -25.27
CA LYS A 421 18.54 29.55 -25.96
C LYS A 421 17.53 28.68 -25.21
N ALA A 422 17.65 28.48 -23.90
CA ALA A 422 16.69 27.65 -23.16
C ALA A 422 15.28 28.25 -23.16
N MET A 423 15.18 29.57 -23.05
CA MET A 423 13.91 30.29 -23.16
C MET A 423 13.31 30.07 -24.56
N ASN A 424 14.12 30.16 -25.61
CA ASN A 424 13.69 29.88 -26.98
C ASN A 424 13.25 28.41 -27.17
N ASP A 425 13.98 27.44 -26.63
CA ASP A 425 13.61 26.02 -26.67
C ASP A 425 12.24 25.80 -26.01
N MET A 426 12.00 26.44 -24.85
CA MET A 426 10.72 26.39 -24.13
C MET A 426 9.58 27.05 -24.92
N ILE A 427 9.84 28.21 -25.53
CA ILE A 427 8.86 28.90 -26.39
C ILE A 427 8.49 28.02 -27.59
N MET A 428 9.49 27.46 -28.28
CA MET A 428 9.28 26.58 -29.43
C MET A 428 8.44 25.36 -29.06
N TYR A 429 8.73 24.73 -27.93
CA TYR A 429 7.92 23.64 -27.42
C TYR A 429 6.46 24.06 -27.25
N ASN A 430 6.21 25.15 -26.51
CA ASN A 430 4.84 25.58 -26.18
C ASN A 430 4.00 25.98 -27.40
N PHE A 431 4.62 26.50 -28.47
CA PHE A 431 3.88 26.89 -29.67
C PHE A 431 3.67 25.75 -30.69
N PHE A 432 4.57 24.76 -30.76
CA PHE A 432 4.58 23.77 -31.85
C PHE A 432 4.42 22.31 -31.42
N ALA A 433 4.58 21.96 -30.14
CA ALA A 433 4.56 20.56 -29.70
C ALA A 433 3.18 19.90 -29.85
N ASP A 434 2.11 20.59 -29.47
CA ASP A 434 0.78 19.97 -29.32
C ASP A 434 0.24 19.43 -30.64
N LEU A 435 0.29 20.21 -31.73
CA LEU A 435 -0.20 19.75 -33.03
C LEU A 435 0.62 18.58 -33.58
N TYR A 436 1.93 18.56 -33.31
CA TYR A 436 2.80 17.44 -33.69
C TYR A 436 2.32 16.13 -33.05
N ASN A 437 1.93 16.19 -31.78
CA ASN A 437 1.38 15.07 -31.03
C ASN A 437 -0.01 14.67 -31.53
N VAL A 438 -0.89 15.64 -31.77
CA VAL A 438 -2.22 15.38 -32.35
C VAL A 438 -2.10 14.64 -33.68
N ARG A 439 -1.20 15.07 -34.57
CA ARG A 439 -0.95 14.36 -35.83
C ARG A 439 -0.47 12.94 -35.59
N LYS A 440 0.49 12.72 -34.67
CA LYS A 440 0.99 11.38 -34.34
C LYS A 440 -0.17 10.46 -33.92
N PHE A 441 -0.98 10.91 -32.97
CA PHE A 441 -2.12 10.13 -32.46
C PHE A 441 -3.17 9.84 -33.55
N VAL A 442 -3.55 10.85 -34.35
CA VAL A 442 -4.52 10.68 -35.45
C VAL A 442 -3.99 9.67 -36.47
N LYS A 443 -2.72 9.80 -36.85
CA LYS A 443 -2.08 8.91 -37.82
C LYS A 443 -2.07 7.47 -37.30
N GLU A 444 -1.56 7.26 -36.08
CA GLU A 444 -1.48 5.94 -35.47
C GLU A 444 -2.87 5.29 -35.32
N THR A 445 -3.89 6.07 -34.97
CA THR A 445 -5.27 5.58 -34.86
C THR A 445 -5.83 5.16 -36.21
N LEU A 446 -5.63 5.97 -37.26
CA LEU A 446 -6.16 5.69 -38.60
C LEU A 446 -5.42 4.56 -39.32
N GLU A 447 -4.17 4.27 -38.95
CA GLU A 447 -3.36 3.18 -39.49
C GLU A 447 -3.65 1.80 -38.84
N GLN A 448 -4.54 1.73 -37.84
CA GLN A 448 -4.94 0.47 -37.20
C GLN A 448 -5.75 -0.43 -38.14
N ASP A 449 -5.42 -1.74 -38.15
CA ASP A 449 -6.19 -2.74 -38.86
C ASP A 449 -7.63 -2.83 -38.30
N ASN A 450 -8.63 -2.67 -39.18
CA ASN A 450 -10.07 -2.73 -38.86
C ASN A 450 -10.60 -1.66 -37.89
N ILE A 451 -10.18 -0.40 -38.06
CA ILE A 451 -10.79 0.73 -37.34
C ILE A 451 -12.31 0.84 -37.58
N THR A 452 -13.08 0.93 -36.49
CA THR A 452 -14.54 1.04 -36.49
C THR A 452 -15.01 2.51 -36.52
N ASP A 453 -16.25 2.76 -36.94
CA ASP A 453 -16.79 4.13 -36.90
C ASP A 453 -16.95 4.66 -35.48
N GLU A 454 -17.14 3.80 -34.47
CA GLU A 454 -17.16 4.23 -33.07
C GLU A 454 -15.81 4.84 -32.66
N VAL A 455 -14.69 4.24 -33.09
CA VAL A 455 -13.34 4.81 -32.87
C VAL A 455 -13.17 6.12 -33.63
N ARG A 456 -13.64 6.20 -34.89
CA ARG A 456 -13.57 7.45 -35.68
C ARG A 456 -14.42 8.57 -35.09
N ILE A 457 -15.61 8.27 -34.57
CA ILE A 457 -16.47 9.23 -33.87
C ILE A 457 -15.74 9.78 -32.64
N ASN A 458 -15.12 8.90 -31.84
CA ASN A 458 -14.33 9.34 -30.68
C ASN A 458 -13.15 10.21 -31.09
N LEU A 459 -12.46 9.86 -32.18
CA LEU A 459 -11.34 10.61 -32.72
C LEU A 459 -11.76 12.01 -33.21
N VAL A 460 -12.90 12.14 -33.90
CA VAL A 460 -13.44 13.45 -34.32
C VAL A 460 -13.77 14.33 -33.13
N ASN A 461 -14.41 13.78 -32.10
CA ASN A 461 -14.76 14.54 -30.90
C ASN A 461 -13.51 15.01 -30.15
N MET A 462 -12.52 14.12 -29.97
CA MET A 462 -11.24 14.52 -29.38
C MET A 462 -10.56 15.62 -30.20
N LEU A 463 -10.49 15.47 -31.53
CA LEU A 463 -9.87 16.47 -32.40
C LEU A 463 -10.56 17.82 -32.36
N TYR A 464 -11.89 17.83 -32.27
CA TYR A 464 -12.65 19.06 -32.13
C TYR A 464 -12.30 19.78 -30.83
N ASP A 465 -12.33 19.06 -29.71
CA ASP A 465 -11.98 19.63 -28.39
C ASP A 465 -10.52 20.13 -28.39
N GLU A 466 -9.60 19.34 -28.92
CA GLU A 466 -8.17 19.64 -28.98
C GLU A 466 -7.85 20.86 -29.86
N VAL A 467 -8.51 21.03 -31.01
CA VAL A 467 -8.35 22.21 -31.85
C VAL A 467 -8.80 23.48 -31.13
N GLN A 468 -9.90 23.44 -30.37
CA GLN A 468 -10.35 24.59 -29.58
C GLN A 468 -9.35 24.92 -28.47
N VAL A 469 -8.95 23.92 -27.69
CA VAL A 469 -7.96 24.06 -26.61
C VAL A 469 -6.65 24.64 -27.15
N GLN A 470 -6.16 24.18 -28.30
CA GLN A 470 -4.93 24.71 -28.89
C GLN A 470 -5.08 26.18 -29.32
N LYS A 471 -6.21 26.59 -29.90
CA LYS A 471 -6.44 28.00 -30.27
C LYS A 471 -6.44 28.90 -29.02
N GLU A 472 -7.08 28.47 -27.94
CA GLU A 472 -7.10 29.16 -26.65
C GLU A 472 -5.71 29.20 -25.99
N ASN A 473 -4.95 28.11 -26.06
CA ASN A 473 -3.58 28.03 -25.55
C ASN A 473 -2.63 28.93 -26.34
N ILE A 474 -2.80 29.05 -27.66
CA ILE A 474 -2.02 29.98 -28.48
C ILE A 474 -2.36 31.44 -28.12
N ASP A 475 -3.64 31.76 -27.81
CA ASP A 475 -4.09 33.10 -27.40
C ASP A 475 -3.40 33.60 -26.13
N THR A 476 -3.77 33.08 -24.97
CA THR A 476 -2.82 32.22 -24.26
C THR A 476 -1.38 32.72 -24.16
N LEU A 477 -0.52 31.90 -24.77
CA LEU A 477 0.91 32.11 -24.91
C LEU A 477 1.25 33.44 -25.59
N SER A 478 0.52 33.85 -26.63
CA SER A 478 0.84 35.09 -27.36
C SER A 478 0.70 36.36 -26.51
N VAL A 479 -0.25 36.36 -25.58
CA VAL A 479 -0.51 37.49 -24.68
C VAL A 479 0.44 37.47 -23.48
N TYR A 480 0.64 36.31 -22.85
CA TYR A 480 1.35 36.25 -21.56
C TYR A 480 2.84 35.90 -21.65
N MET A 481 3.32 35.29 -22.74
CA MET A 481 4.74 34.94 -22.87
C MET A 481 5.67 36.18 -22.85
N PRO A 482 5.33 37.34 -23.44
CA PRO A 482 6.12 38.56 -23.27
C PRO A 482 6.30 38.94 -21.79
N ASP A 483 5.23 38.87 -21.00
CA ASP A 483 5.24 39.18 -19.57
C ASP A 483 6.08 38.16 -18.78
N VAL A 484 6.06 36.88 -19.19
CA VAL A 484 6.92 35.85 -18.59
C VAL A 484 8.39 36.18 -18.81
N ILE A 485 8.77 36.58 -20.03
CA ILE A 485 10.13 37.01 -20.36
C ILE A 485 10.49 38.30 -19.61
N GLU A 486 9.59 39.29 -19.53
CA GLU A 486 9.82 40.52 -18.78
C GLU A 486 10.05 40.24 -17.29
N LYS A 487 9.18 39.44 -16.66
CA LYS A 487 9.28 39.09 -15.23
C LYS A 487 10.52 38.28 -14.88
N SER A 488 11.00 37.43 -15.79
CA SER A 488 12.26 36.69 -15.60
C SER A 488 13.46 37.65 -15.48
N GLY A 489 13.48 38.71 -16.30
CA GLY A 489 14.50 39.75 -16.22
C GLY A 489 14.27 40.83 -15.16
N GLU A 490 13.03 41.08 -14.74
CA GLU A 490 12.65 42.19 -13.85
C GLU A 490 13.42 42.15 -12.52
N LYS A 491 13.56 40.96 -11.91
CA LYS A 491 14.34 40.78 -10.67
C LYS A 491 15.81 41.21 -10.80
N LEU A 492 16.39 41.05 -11.99
CA LEU A 492 17.78 41.41 -12.26
C LEU A 492 17.93 42.92 -12.45
N PHE A 493 17.02 43.52 -13.22
CA PHE A 493 17.05 44.95 -13.51
C PHE A 493 16.64 45.81 -12.31
N GLU A 494 15.67 45.38 -11.50
CA GLU A 494 15.23 46.09 -10.28
C GLU A 494 16.34 46.18 -9.23
N ARG A 495 17.13 45.11 -9.05
CA ARG A 495 18.22 45.09 -8.06
C ARG A 495 19.32 46.09 -8.35
N GLU A 496 19.61 46.33 -9.62
CA GLU A 496 20.64 47.26 -10.08
C GLU A 496 20.09 48.68 -10.37
N ASP A 497 18.81 48.94 -10.06
CA ASP A 497 18.09 50.19 -10.38
C ASP A 497 18.18 50.59 -11.87
N ILE A 498 18.26 49.58 -12.75
CA ILE A 498 18.29 49.77 -14.21
C ILE A 498 16.87 49.58 -14.74
N LYS A 499 16.41 50.53 -15.56
CA LYS A 499 15.15 50.40 -16.28
C LYS A 499 15.42 49.88 -17.70
N PRO A 500 15.07 48.62 -18.02
CA PRO A 500 15.28 48.08 -19.35
C PRO A 500 14.34 48.77 -20.34
N ASP A 501 14.74 48.83 -21.61
CA ASP A 501 13.86 49.33 -22.66
C ASP A 501 12.66 48.39 -22.87
N ARG A 502 11.51 48.79 -22.33
CA ARG A 502 10.24 48.04 -22.48
C ARG A 502 9.77 47.91 -23.93
N SER A 503 10.32 48.68 -24.87
CA SER A 503 10.01 48.52 -26.29
C SER A 503 10.49 47.15 -26.82
N ILE A 504 11.50 46.53 -26.20
CA ILE A 504 12.01 45.21 -26.57
C ILE A 504 10.99 44.11 -26.24
N TYR A 505 10.30 44.20 -25.11
CA TYR A 505 9.24 43.23 -24.75
C TYR A 505 8.02 43.32 -25.68
N ARG A 506 7.73 44.50 -26.23
CA ARG A 506 6.72 44.64 -27.29
C ARG A 506 7.13 43.91 -28.57
N MET A 507 8.42 43.91 -28.92
CA MET A 507 8.92 43.15 -30.07
C MET A 507 8.72 41.64 -29.88
N PHE A 508 8.87 41.11 -28.65
CA PHE A 508 8.49 39.71 -28.38
C PHE A 508 6.99 39.48 -28.62
N GLY A 509 6.14 40.40 -28.13
CA GLY A 509 4.70 40.37 -28.37
C GLY A 509 4.34 40.34 -29.85
N ASP A 510 4.98 41.15 -30.68
CA ASP A 510 4.76 41.17 -32.13
C ASP A 510 5.12 39.81 -32.77
N VAL A 511 6.26 39.21 -32.38
CA VAL A 511 6.68 37.89 -32.88
C VAL A 511 5.70 36.79 -32.50
N PHE A 512 5.19 36.81 -31.25
CA PHE A 512 4.21 35.82 -30.82
C PHE A 512 2.85 36.03 -31.46
N ALA A 513 2.41 37.28 -31.68
CA ALA A 513 1.16 37.58 -32.36
C ALA A 513 1.18 37.10 -33.82
N ASP A 514 2.28 37.36 -34.54
CA ASP A 514 2.51 36.86 -35.91
C ASP A 514 2.42 35.33 -35.93
N THR A 515 3.15 34.66 -35.02
CA THR A 515 3.20 33.19 -34.96
C THR A 515 1.83 32.61 -34.60
N ALA A 516 1.13 33.21 -33.65
CA ALA A 516 -0.20 32.82 -33.23
C ALA A 516 -1.20 32.90 -34.39
N TYR A 517 -1.15 33.98 -35.18
CA TYR A 517 -1.97 34.13 -36.38
C TYR A 517 -1.72 32.99 -37.38
N MET A 518 -0.45 32.69 -37.67
CA MET A 518 -0.06 31.64 -38.62
C MET A 518 -0.50 30.23 -38.18
N LEU A 519 -0.41 29.93 -36.89
CA LEU A 519 -0.86 28.65 -36.34
C LEU A 519 -2.38 28.52 -36.31
N LYS A 520 -3.08 29.58 -35.89
CA LYS A 520 -4.54 29.60 -35.83
C LYS A 520 -5.21 29.53 -37.19
N ASP A 521 -4.59 30.09 -38.23
CA ASP A 521 -5.07 29.94 -39.61
C ASP A 521 -5.08 28.45 -40.01
N GLY A 522 -3.99 27.73 -39.72
CA GLY A 522 -3.91 26.29 -39.92
C GLY A 522 -4.94 25.47 -39.11
N LEU A 523 -5.17 25.85 -37.85
CA LEU A 523 -6.20 25.23 -37.01
C LEU A 523 -7.63 25.53 -37.49
N SER A 524 -7.88 26.73 -38.01
CA SER A 524 -9.18 27.13 -38.55
C SER A 524 -9.54 26.32 -39.80
N ASP A 525 -8.56 25.99 -40.63
CA ASP A 525 -8.75 25.07 -41.76
C ASP A 525 -9.17 23.66 -41.29
N ILE A 526 -8.58 23.15 -40.20
CA ILE A 526 -8.98 21.85 -39.63
C ILE A 526 -10.40 21.94 -39.07
N GLU A 527 -10.74 23.02 -38.37
CA GLU A 527 -12.07 23.28 -37.83
C GLU A 527 -13.15 23.33 -38.93
N ILE A 528 -12.85 23.97 -40.08
CA ILE A 528 -13.75 23.98 -41.24
C ILE A 528 -13.98 22.56 -41.76
N ILE A 529 -12.94 21.72 -41.79
CA ILE A 529 -13.06 20.31 -42.21
C ILE A 529 -13.93 19.54 -41.19
N LEU A 530 -13.66 19.70 -39.89
CA LEU A 530 -14.43 19.10 -38.79
C LEU A 530 -15.91 19.54 -38.79
N GLY A 531 -16.21 20.77 -39.21
CA GLY A 531 -17.58 21.28 -39.34
C GLY A 531 -18.43 20.47 -40.32
N ASN A 532 -17.82 19.71 -41.25
CA ASN A 532 -18.55 18.78 -42.12
C ASN A 532 -18.94 17.47 -41.41
N LEU A 533 -18.50 17.28 -40.17
CA LEU A 533 -18.73 16.12 -39.31
C LEU A 533 -19.52 16.50 -38.04
N ASP A 534 -20.23 17.63 -38.06
CA ASP A 534 -21.05 18.12 -36.95
C ASP A 534 -22.05 17.08 -36.41
N PHE A 535 -22.59 16.25 -37.30
CA PHE A 535 -23.54 15.18 -36.98
C PHE A 535 -23.00 14.10 -36.04
N VAL A 536 -21.67 13.99 -35.85
CA VAL A 536 -21.07 13.04 -34.88
C VAL A 536 -20.55 13.69 -33.59
N LEU A 537 -20.56 15.02 -33.50
CA LEU A 537 -20.12 15.74 -32.30
C LEU A 537 -21.15 15.56 -31.18
N SER A 538 -20.73 14.94 -30.07
CA SER A 538 -21.61 14.64 -28.95
C SER A 538 -20.88 14.35 -27.63
N PRO A 539 -21.54 14.60 -26.48
CA PRO A 539 -21.04 14.20 -25.17
C PRO A 539 -20.70 12.70 -25.10
N SER A 540 -19.71 12.33 -24.28
CA SER A 540 -19.14 10.97 -24.22
C SER A 540 -20.19 9.87 -23.95
N ASP A 541 -21.20 10.15 -23.13
CA ASP A 541 -22.32 9.24 -22.80
C ASP A 541 -23.26 8.97 -23.99
N ARG A 542 -23.28 9.85 -25.00
CA ARG A 542 -24.15 9.74 -26.19
C ARG A 542 -23.45 9.21 -27.44
N ARG A 543 -22.13 9.16 -27.47
CA ARG A 543 -21.34 8.74 -28.67
C ARG A 543 -21.73 7.34 -29.16
N ARG A 544 -21.99 6.40 -28.24
CA ARG A 544 -22.43 5.05 -28.59
C ARG A 544 -23.82 5.01 -29.22
N HIS A 545 -24.70 5.94 -28.85
CA HIS A 545 -26.01 6.08 -29.48
C HIS A 545 -25.88 6.68 -30.89
N VAL A 546 -25.02 7.69 -31.06
CA VAL A 546 -24.71 8.28 -32.36
C VAL A 546 -24.15 7.23 -33.32
N TYR A 547 -23.20 6.41 -32.88
CA TYR A 547 -22.66 5.29 -33.67
C TYR A 547 -23.76 4.32 -34.16
N ARG A 548 -24.72 3.95 -33.28
CA ARG A 548 -25.82 3.03 -33.66
C ARG A 548 -26.80 3.63 -34.66
N MET A 549 -26.88 4.96 -34.74
CA MET A 549 -27.78 5.69 -35.63
C MET A 549 -27.10 6.13 -36.93
N LEU A 550 -25.79 5.90 -37.06
CA LEU A 550 -24.98 6.31 -38.20
C LEU A 550 -25.41 5.57 -39.47
N LYS A 551 -25.68 6.31 -40.54
CA LYS A 551 -26.01 5.74 -41.84
C LYS A 551 -24.75 5.44 -42.64
N GLU A 552 -24.86 4.55 -43.63
CA GLU A 552 -23.74 4.17 -44.52
C GLU A 552 -23.10 5.38 -45.21
N ASN A 553 -23.91 6.32 -45.72
CA ASN A 553 -23.43 7.54 -46.35
C ASN A 553 -22.75 8.53 -45.36
N GLU A 554 -23.11 8.48 -44.08
CA GLU A 554 -22.50 9.26 -42.99
C GLU A 554 -21.18 8.63 -42.55
N SER A 555 -21.10 7.30 -42.54
CA SER A 555 -19.85 6.53 -42.35
C SER A 555 -18.83 6.82 -43.45
N ASP A 556 -19.26 6.84 -44.72
CA ASP A 556 -18.39 7.20 -45.84
C ASP A 556 -17.85 8.64 -45.73
N LYS A 557 -18.70 9.58 -45.31
CA LYS A 557 -18.28 10.97 -45.02
C LYS A 557 -17.28 11.02 -43.89
N LEU A 558 -17.53 10.29 -42.79
CA LEU A 558 -16.64 10.21 -41.65
C LEU A 558 -15.24 9.74 -42.09
N ASN A 559 -15.15 8.67 -42.88
CA ASN A 559 -13.90 8.17 -43.44
C ASN A 559 -13.19 9.22 -44.31
N LEU A 560 -13.91 9.79 -45.29
CA LEU A 560 -13.35 10.76 -46.23
C LEU A 560 -12.80 12.01 -45.53
N PHE A 561 -13.55 12.57 -44.58
CA PHE A 561 -13.14 13.79 -43.89
C PHE A 561 -12.04 13.53 -42.86
N MET A 562 -11.99 12.36 -42.22
CA MET A 562 -10.86 11.96 -41.38
C MET A 562 -9.54 11.87 -42.18
N GLU A 563 -9.58 11.30 -43.40
CA GLU A 563 -8.41 11.33 -44.29
C GLU A 563 -8.01 12.76 -44.69
N LYS A 564 -8.99 13.65 -44.93
CA LYS A 564 -8.72 15.06 -45.24
C LYS A 564 -8.08 15.78 -44.06
N ILE A 565 -8.54 15.52 -42.83
CA ILE A 565 -7.95 16.07 -41.61
C ILE A 565 -6.49 15.61 -41.48
N LEU A 566 -6.22 14.31 -41.60
CA LEU A 566 -4.84 13.80 -41.55
C LEU A 566 -3.96 14.42 -42.65
N LYS A 567 -4.47 14.54 -43.89
CA LYS A 567 -3.74 15.23 -44.98
C LYS A 567 -3.44 16.69 -44.65
N LYS A 568 -4.38 17.41 -44.02
CA LYS A 568 -4.17 18.80 -43.60
C LYS A 568 -3.17 18.91 -42.45
N LEU A 569 -3.26 18.04 -41.45
CA LEU A 569 -2.29 17.95 -40.35
C LEU A 569 -0.88 17.68 -40.88
N ASN A 570 -0.73 16.71 -41.79
CA ASN A 570 0.54 16.44 -42.47
C ASN A 570 1.02 17.67 -43.26
N HIS A 571 0.12 18.36 -43.95
CA HIS A 571 0.51 19.56 -44.69
C HIS A 571 1.04 20.67 -43.78
N ILE A 572 0.36 20.93 -42.66
CA ILE A 572 0.78 21.93 -41.67
C ILE A 572 2.14 21.56 -41.10
N ILE A 573 2.32 20.32 -40.62
CA ILE A 573 3.53 19.90 -39.91
C ILE A 573 4.71 19.66 -40.85
N ASP A 574 4.51 19.04 -42.01
CA ASP A 574 5.62 18.67 -42.89
C ASP A 574 6.02 19.80 -43.85
N ASN A 575 5.10 20.72 -44.18
CA ASN A 575 5.35 21.80 -45.16
C ASN A 575 5.34 23.21 -44.56
N MET A 576 4.45 23.52 -43.61
CA MET A 576 4.33 24.88 -43.07
C MET A 576 5.20 25.13 -41.85
N TYR A 577 5.18 24.20 -40.88
CA TYR A 577 5.98 24.27 -39.65
C TYR A 577 7.47 24.53 -39.88
N PRO A 578 8.16 23.89 -40.85
CA PRO A 578 9.56 24.21 -41.12
C PRO A 578 9.83 25.70 -41.36
N TYR A 579 8.91 26.39 -42.06
CA TYR A 579 9.00 27.82 -42.31
C TYR A 579 8.62 28.62 -41.06
N TYR A 580 7.53 28.25 -40.38
CA TYR A 580 7.02 28.95 -39.19
C TYR A 580 8.03 28.95 -38.04
N ILE A 581 8.59 27.76 -37.76
CA ILE A 581 9.62 27.57 -36.73
C ILE A 581 10.85 28.41 -37.07
N ARG A 582 11.30 28.39 -38.33
CA ARG A 582 12.46 29.18 -38.78
C ARG A 582 12.23 30.68 -38.60
N GLU A 583 11.10 31.18 -39.09
CA GLU A 583 10.76 32.60 -39.02
C GLU A 583 10.67 33.08 -37.56
N MET A 584 9.96 32.33 -36.71
CA MET A 584 9.87 32.65 -35.28
C MET A 584 11.26 32.60 -34.63
N ASN A 585 12.07 31.58 -34.92
CA ASN A 585 13.39 31.41 -34.31
C ASN A 585 14.34 32.56 -34.67
N GLU A 586 14.39 32.94 -35.95
CA GLU A 586 15.20 34.07 -36.43
C GLU A 586 14.76 35.39 -35.80
N LYS A 587 13.45 35.67 -35.77
CA LYS A 587 12.91 36.88 -35.14
C LYS A 587 13.18 36.90 -33.64
N LEU A 588 12.98 35.78 -32.93
CA LEU A 588 13.26 35.70 -31.49
C LEU A 588 14.72 35.92 -31.18
N TYR A 589 15.66 35.27 -31.89
CA TYR A 589 17.09 35.50 -31.67
C TYR A 589 17.50 36.95 -31.93
N TYR A 590 16.87 37.62 -32.90
CA TYR A 590 17.07 39.05 -33.12
C TYR A 590 16.59 39.89 -31.92
N VAL A 591 15.42 39.58 -31.35
CA VAL A 591 14.92 40.28 -30.15
C VAL A 591 15.76 39.96 -28.91
N PHE A 592 16.16 38.70 -28.72
CA PHE A 592 17.09 38.29 -27.66
C PHE A 592 18.45 38.97 -27.79
N ALA A 593 18.97 39.20 -29.00
CA ALA A 593 20.21 39.95 -29.17
C ALA A 593 20.08 41.41 -28.67
N LYS A 594 18.93 42.06 -28.94
CA LYS A 594 18.63 43.39 -28.41
C LYS A 594 18.50 43.40 -26.89
N LEU A 595 17.77 42.43 -26.33
CA LEU A 595 17.65 42.27 -24.88
C LEU A 595 19.03 42.03 -24.25
N GLY A 596 19.93 41.31 -24.92
CA GLY A 596 21.30 41.08 -24.46
C GLY A 596 22.10 42.35 -24.26
N HIS A 597 21.85 43.41 -25.04
CA HIS A 597 22.46 44.71 -24.82
C HIS A 597 21.98 45.41 -23.54
N GLU A 598 20.75 45.14 -23.09
CA GLU A 598 20.28 45.60 -21.78
C GLU A 598 20.95 44.82 -20.65
N TYR A 599 21.12 43.51 -20.82
CA TYR A 599 21.85 42.66 -19.87
C TYR A 599 23.34 42.99 -19.77
N ASP A 600 23.98 43.46 -20.83
CA ASP A 600 25.38 43.95 -20.81
C ASP A 600 25.59 45.13 -19.85
N LYS A 601 24.51 45.84 -19.47
CA LYS A 601 24.56 46.95 -18.51
C LYS A 601 24.64 46.45 -17.06
N LEU A 602 24.27 45.19 -16.81
CA LEU A 602 24.32 44.58 -15.48
C LEU A 602 25.77 44.19 -15.15
N GLN A 603 26.30 44.72 -14.05
CA GLN A 603 27.71 44.56 -13.66
C GLN A 603 27.92 43.51 -12.54
N ALA A 604 26.84 42.96 -11.96
CA ALA A 604 26.90 42.10 -10.79
C ALA A 604 27.21 40.63 -11.11
N ASP A 605 28.04 40.00 -10.27
CA ASP A 605 28.31 38.55 -10.30
C ASP A 605 27.02 37.73 -10.06
N ASP A 606 26.08 38.28 -9.28
CA ASP A 606 24.77 37.69 -8.96
C ASP A 606 23.88 37.46 -10.20
N VAL A 607 24.12 38.15 -11.32
CA VAL A 607 23.37 37.94 -12.58
C VAL A 607 23.62 36.55 -13.14
N LYS A 608 24.84 36.03 -12.96
CA LYS A 608 25.20 34.68 -13.38
C LYS A 608 24.40 33.64 -12.61
N GLU A 609 24.30 33.81 -11.29
CA GLU A 609 23.59 32.88 -10.42
C GLU A 609 22.10 32.81 -10.74
N ILE A 610 21.45 33.97 -10.90
CA ILE A 610 20.01 34.04 -11.20
C ILE A 610 19.70 33.45 -12.58
N LEU A 611 20.48 33.79 -13.62
CA LEU A 611 20.28 33.21 -14.94
C LEU A 611 20.54 31.70 -14.94
N PHE A 612 21.48 31.22 -14.14
CA PHE A 612 21.76 29.80 -14.01
C PHE A 612 20.63 29.04 -13.31
N ASP A 613 20.00 29.62 -12.28
CA ASP A 613 18.79 29.06 -11.67
C ASP A 613 17.65 28.94 -12.70
N GLU A 614 17.42 29.97 -13.52
CA GLU A 614 16.39 29.91 -14.56
C GLU A 614 16.69 28.88 -15.66
N ILE A 615 17.96 28.76 -16.05
CA ILE A 615 18.41 27.70 -16.96
C ILE A 615 18.13 26.32 -16.36
N THR A 616 18.36 26.15 -15.06
CA THR A 616 18.12 24.88 -14.35
C THR A 616 16.64 24.51 -14.38
N GLU A 617 15.75 25.48 -14.19
CA GLU A 617 14.30 25.27 -14.29
C GLU A 617 13.88 24.82 -15.69
N MET A 618 14.42 25.46 -16.74
CA MET A 618 14.14 25.10 -18.13
C MET A 618 14.73 23.73 -18.51
N TYR A 619 15.90 23.38 -17.95
CA TYR A 619 16.47 22.05 -18.11
C TYR A 619 15.57 20.98 -17.50
N ALA A 620 15.13 21.18 -16.25
CA ALA A 620 14.20 20.27 -15.59
C ALA A 620 12.89 20.13 -16.38
N PHE A 621 12.33 21.24 -16.87
CA PHE A 621 11.16 21.24 -17.76
C PHE A 621 11.37 20.33 -18.99
N GLY A 622 12.54 20.42 -19.63
CA GLY A 622 12.89 19.63 -20.80
C GLY A 622 13.07 18.13 -20.53
N GLN A 623 13.52 17.75 -19.31
CA GLN A 623 13.72 16.35 -18.94
C GLN A 623 12.45 15.62 -18.54
N LEU A 624 11.38 16.33 -18.20
CA LEU A 624 10.09 15.73 -17.86
C LEU A 624 9.39 15.17 -19.10
N MET A 625 8.55 14.16 -18.89
CA MET A 625 7.67 13.60 -19.91
C MET A 625 6.67 14.68 -20.37
N TYR A 626 6.32 14.66 -21.66
CA TYR A 626 5.38 15.64 -22.21
C TYR A 626 3.93 15.32 -21.85
N SER A 627 3.59 14.03 -21.73
CA SER A 627 2.27 13.54 -21.31
C SER A 627 2.42 12.34 -20.37
N GLU A 628 1.36 12.00 -19.65
CA GLU A 628 1.32 10.76 -18.85
C GLU A 628 1.25 9.50 -19.74
N GLU A 629 0.98 9.67 -21.04
CA GLU A 629 0.72 8.59 -21.98
C GLU A 629 1.93 8.20 -22.85
N ASP A 630 3.06 8.93 -22.78
CA ASP A 630 4.24 8.68 -23.61
C ASP A 630 5.54 8.94 -22.83
N ASP A 631 6.53 8.07 -23.02
CA ASP A 631 7.88 8.15 -22.43
C ASP A 631 8.74 9.29 -23.00
N THR A 632 8.30 9.89 -24.10
CA THR A 632 9.05 10.93 -24.80
C THR A 632 9.21 12.15 -23.89
N ARG A 633 10.44 12.63 -23.75
CA ARG A 633 10.73 13.85 -22.99
C ARG A 633 10.42 15.09 -23.82
N ARG A 634 10.09 16.21 -23.17
CA ARG A 634 9.89 17.49 -23.86
C ARG A 634 11.11 17.90 -24.71
N LYS A 635 12.32 17.62 -24.22
CA LYS A 635 13.58 17.81 -24.97
C LYS A 635 13.60 17.06 -26.31
N GLU A 636 13.10 15.84 -26.33
CA GLU A 636 13.10 15.03 -27.56
C GLU A 636 12.10 15.58 -28.59
N ILE A 637 11.00 16.18 -28.13
CA ILE A 637 10.07 16.93 -28.99
C ILE A 637 10.75 18.20 -29.52
N ILE A 638 11.44 18.95 -28.66
CA ILE A 638 12.21 20.15 -29.06
C ILE A 638 13.22 19.78 -30.16
N ASP A 639 13.97 18.68 -29.99
CA ASP A 639 14.91 18.19 -31.00
C ASP A 639 14.21 17.83 -32.33
N GLN A 640 12.98 17.30 -32.28
CA GLN A 640 12.18 17.01 -33.48
C GLN A 640 11.65 18.28 -34.17
N ILE A 641 11.22 19.27 -33.41
CA ILE A 641 10.81 20.59 -33.91
C ILE A 641 11.98 21.22 -34.68
N TYR A 642 13.18 21.23 -34.11
CA TYR A 642 14.35 21.77 -34.79
C TYR A 642 14.73 20.96 -36.03
N LYS A 643 14.76 19.62 -35.97
CA LYS A 643 14.98 18.77 -37.15
C LYS A 643 14.01 19.05 -38.30
N THR A 644 12.77 19.40 -37.97
CA THR A 644 11.72 19.73 -38.96
C THR A 644 12.04 21.04 -39.69
N ALA A 645 12.58 22.04 -38.99
CA ALA A 645 13.07 23.27 -39.60
C ALA A 645 14.37 23.07 -40.40
N ASP A 646 15.13 22.03 -40.08
CA ASP A 646 16.51 21.76 -40.50
C ASP A 646 16.68 20.99 -41.83
N LYS A 647 15.78 21.18 -42.81
CA LYS A 647 16.13 20.97 -44.24
C LYS A 647 17.05 22.07 -44.80
N GLY A 648 17.64 22.91 -43.94
CA GLY A 648 18.54 24.02 -44.32
C GLY A 648 19.07 24.88 -43.17
N ILE A 649 19.04 24.44 -41.91
CA ILE A 649 19.56 25.16 -40.72
C ILE A 649 20.68 24.33 -40.08
N SER A 650 21.50 23.65 -40.89
CA SER A 650 22.62 22.87 -40.38
C SER A 650 23.68 23.87 -39.90
N GLY A 651 23.55 24.34 -38.66
CA GLY A 651 24.46 25.35 -38.11
C GLY A 651 24.03 26.05 -36.82
N ILE A 652 22.78 25.94 -36.36
CA ILE A 652 22.41 26.46 -35.02
C ILE A 652 22.43 25.30 -34.02
N ASP A 653 23.61 24.70 -33.94
CA ASP A 653 24.15 23.74 -32.96
C ASP A 653 23.22 23.22 -31.85
N SER A 654 23.00 21.91 -31.94
CA SER A 654 22.81 20.99 -30.81
C SER A 654 23.97 21.00 -29.78
N ASN A 655 25.07 21.73 -30.04
CA ASN A 655 26.23 21.88 -29.16
C ASN A 655 26.20 23.10 -28.21
N LYS A 656 25.13 23.92 -28.23
CA LYS A 656 25.11 25.21 -27.52
C LYS A 656 24.52 25.20 -26.11
N PHE A 657 24.24 24.01 -25.56
CA PHE A 657 23.91 23.87 -24.14
C PHE A 657 25.02 23.14 -23.40
N PHE A 658 25.87 23.92 -22.72
CA PHE A 658 26.87 23.49 -21.74
C PHE A 658 27.88 22.38 -22.07
N ILE A 659 28.08 21.86 -23.30
CA ILE A 659 29.39 21.29 -23.74
C ILE A 659 29.52 21.34 -25.28
N GLY A 660 30.56 22.03 -25.78
CA GLY A 660 31.08 21.85 -27.14
C GLY A 660 31.75 23.10 -27.68
N GLY A 661 32.97 23.40 -27.22
CA GLY A 661 33.71 24.60 -27.60
C GLY A 661 33.69 24.89 -29.11
N GLY A 662 33.30 26.11 -29.45
CA GLY A 662 33.39 26.68 -30.79
C GLY A 662 33.08 28.17 -30.70
N ARG A 663 34.08 29.00 -30.97
CA ARG A 663 33.99 30.46 -30.97
C ARG A 663 32.83 30.92 -31.85
N TYR A 664 31.97 31.79 -31.32
CA TYR A 664 31.16 32.67 -32.15
C TYR A 664 32.09 33.73 -32.76
N GLU A 665 32.23 33.74 -34.08
CA GLU A 665 32.55 34.97 -34.83
C GLU A 665 31.26 35.75 -35.09
#